data_AF-D5EIH1-F1
#
_entry.id   AF-D5EIH1-F1
#
_cell.length_a   1.000
_cell.length_b   1.000
_cell.length_c   1.000
_cell.angle_alpha   90.00
_cell.angle_beta   90.00
_cell.angle_gamma   90.00
#
_symmetry.space_group_name_H-M   'P 1'
#
loop_
_entity.id
_entity.type
_entity.pdbx_description
1 polymer ?
#
loop_
_entity_poly.entity_id
_entity_poly.type
_entity_poly.pdbx_seq_one_letter_code
_entity_poly.pdbx_strand_id
1 'polypeptide(L)'
;MVEQQSTRKQIDRLRSREAARLALYLAIGQLNQSASADTHITARADITNPVASQRYWTGAWDAANPQRAPTWLVSGDSTSSTGLTIFNASDGSTVKVPDVTIQSETSKLRIAWWTSDEGIKASVAANESSQSPHHLYAKAHFPTALFGYTQFDDELRELNLDKPSSLQQFQLLLDQLNPRYAGNEALEHAFTYQSQGVLSSSALGFPNDLLTDLSQSPETIGPAMVDYLRAARSHSPTNTTRLKEAIIRPVETHELEDGQIAQTTTPILSNCLLAFTIRSHSPVKDYPNFRLRMRFFTELWNPYSSPLSLADEDNQPLDFELHLRGLPKVTVHRVDSTQLSSPIDLQQLLGAPDAEGKPLIIRLTTDNIAEWRAGQCLNWTGVSTDEDAAQSPYHSVETQSKHWHLSKHTLGGSVGIDTHEPRFPGRLRHSSPTSHELSLQVYAVNRSTNERRLLSQINGLSYLPLSTDQDGYGNTHSGTTFGYHIQLRGPPHSNADPNYYRGRWLYDHDPRNPQLTLNSNWHLDSTPDQQQGSPYIPVKDGITPLLSPTPESINEATASINASVFRRLLDRSAGQQGHADELWQDSPVFELPITEPHNLASLQHLYFHNERPFQIGNSWGRSGRQNTNAWFDRYFFSGSHEAAPKPFPHFKSIGDRDDTSTVPANQLLVHNRFNINSTSIPAWTAVLSGLQLNNWAYRANDTTNKRTTRGASFCRFPFTQSANYTAAESPEYIHSSSGPQAVAPSAFYRRGIRHLKPDQVTKLAEAIVAGLQDRGRPFMTMEAFLSAEQDQSKSLLELAIETALATDGIQYWDPAWQNDCEPGGATLIPIDHFAPGFLTQADILSAIGHFIAPRSDTFRIRTKAVHQNLDSNQQEHSIIEAVVQRTPKRLVWHGADTVERRRKFVIRSIQWVEE
;
A
#
# COMPACT_ATOMS: atom_id res chain seq x y z
N MET A 1 13.75 -25.97 -70.55
CA MET A 1 14.64 -26.19 -69.38
C MET A 1 14.32 -25.23 -68.23
N VAL A 2 14.13 -23.93 -68.50
CA VAL A 2 13.75 -22.91 -67.49
C VAL A 2 12.39 -23.19 -66.82
N GLU A 3 11.37 -23.61 -67.58
CA GLU A 3 10.05 -23.98 -67.01
C GLU A 3 10.13 -25.17 -66.06
N GLN A 4 10.88 -26.23 -66.42
CA GLN A 4 11.07 -27.40 -65.55
C GLN A 4 11.81 -27.06 -64.25
N GLN A 5 12.77 -26.12 -64.28
CA GLN A 5 13.43 -25.63 -63.08
C GLN A 5 12.49 -24.79 -62.21
N SER A 6 11.66 -23.94 -62.82
CA SER A 6 10.64 -23.15 -62.12
C SER A 6 9.60 -24.05 -61.43
N THR A 7 9.07 -25.05 -62.14
CA THR A 7 8.11 -26.01 -61.57
C THR A 7 8.71 -26.84 -60.43
N ARG A 8 9.97 -27.31 -60.57
CA ARG A 8 10.65 -28.02 -59.48
C ARG A 8 10.84 -27.15 -58.24
N LYS A 9 11.28 -25.90 -58.43
CA LYS A 9 11.41 -24.92 -57.35
C LYS A 9 10.08 -24.68 -56.64
N GLN A 10 8.99 -24.57 -57.40
CA GLN A 10 7.64 -24.40 -56.85
C GLN A 10 7.17 -25.63 -56.05
N ILE A 11 7.47 -26.85 -56.52
CA ILE A 11 7.18 -28.10 -55.79
C ILE A 11 7.99 -28.18 -54.49
N ASP A 12 9.28 -27.87 -54.53
CA ASP A 12 10.15 -27.91 -53.36
C ASP A 12 9.72 -26.85 -52.32
N ARG A 13 9.27 -25.68 -52.77
CA ARG A 13 8.65 -24.65 -51.91
C ARG A 13 7.30 -25.10 -51.32
N LEU A 14 6.48 -25.83 -52.06
CA LEU A 14 5.24 -26.40 -51.52
C LEU A 14 5.54 -27.48 -50.47
N ARG A 15 6.56 -28.31 -50.69
CA ARG A 15 7.01 -29.31 -49.71
C ARG A 15 7.54 -28.66 -48.43
N SER A 16 8.33 -27.60 -48.53
CA SER A 16 8.78 -26.85 -47.34
C SER A 16 7.59 -26.19 -46.62
N ARG A 17 6.57 -25.69 -47.34
CA ARG A 17 5.35 -25.17 -46.72
C ARG A 17 4.55 -26.25 -45.98
N GLU A 18 4.29 -27.40 -46.59
CA GLU A 18 3.58 -28.49 -45.89
C GLU A 18 4.36 -29.00 -44.67
N ALA A 19 5.69 -29.09 -44.77
CA ALA A 19 6.53 -29.43 -43.64
C ALA A 19 6.49 -28.40 -42.51
N ALA A 20 6.46 -27.11 -42.83
CA ALA A 20 6.34 -26.05 -41.83
C ALA A 20 4.96 -26.11 -41.13
N ARG A 21 3.89 -26.44 -41.85
CA ARG A 21 2.55 -26.70 -41.26
C ARG A 21 2.57 -27.89 -40.32
N LEU A 22 3.21 -29.00 -40.71
CA LEU A 22 3.39 -30.16 -39.84
C LEU A 22 4.14 -29.77 -38.56
N ALA A 23 5.24 -29.03 -38.68
CA ALA A 23 5.99 -28.52 -37.53
C ALA A 23 5.13 -27.65 -36.61
N LEU A 24 4.27 -26.80 -37.18
CA LEU A 24 3.32 -25.98 -36.42
C LEU A 24 2.31 -26.85 -35.65
N TYR A 25 1.76 -27.91 -36.26
CA TYR A 25 0.85 -28.83 -35.55
C TYR A 25 1.57 -29.58 -34.42
N LEU A 26 2.82 -29.99 -34.63
CA LEU A 26 3.64 -30.62 -33.58
C LEU A 26 3.90 -29.64 -32.42
N ALA A 27 4.26 -28.40 -32.73
CA ALA A 27 4.47 -27.34 -31.74
C ALA A 27 3.20 -27.05 -30.92
N ILE A 28 2.03 -26.98 -31.57
CA ILE A 28 0.74 -26.83 -30.88
C ILE A 28 0.44 -28.05 -30.01
N GLY A 29 0.78 -29.26 -30.47
CA GLY A 29 0.68 -30.49 -29.67
C GLY A 29 1.52 -30.42 -28.39
N GLN A 30 2.79 -30.04 -28.52
CA GLN A 30 3.71 -29.83 -27.40
C GLN A 30 3.19 -28.77 -26.42
N LEU A 31 2.69 -27.64 -26.94
CA LEU A 31 2.10 -26.58 -26.13
C LEU A 31 0.87 -27.07 -25.36
N ASN A 32 -0.03 -27.82 -26.01
CA ASN A 32 -1.18 -28.42 -25.33
C ASN A 32 -0.77 -29.42 -24.26
N GLN A 33 0.32 -30.18 -24.45
CA GLN A 33 0.79 -31.13 -23.45
C GLN A 33 1.43 -30.43 -22.24
N SER A 34 2.17 -29.34 -22.50
CA SER A 34 3.11 -28.77 -21.53
C SER A 34 2.63 -27.47 -20.88
N ALA A 35 1.63 -26.77 -21.44
CA ALA A 35 1.17 -25.47 -20.94
C ALA A 35 -0.36 -25.36 -20.83
N SER A 36 -1.11 -26.46 -21.03
CA SER A 36 -2.58 -26.41 -20.97
C SER A 36 -3.13 -26.49 -19.55
N ALA A 37 -2.43 -27.12 -18.62
CA ALA A 37 -2.85 -27.26 -17.24
C ALA A 37 -2.69 -25.95 -16.46
N ASP A 38 -3.64 -25.64 -15.57
CA ASP A 38 -3.61 -24.43 -14.75
C ASP A 38 -2.36 -24.34 -13.84
N THR A 39 -1.78 -25.48 -13.47
CA THR A 39 -0.57 -25.59 -12.65
C THR A 39 0.73 -25.42 -13.45
N HIS A 40 0.67 -25.26 -14.77
CA HIS A 40 1.87 -25.08 -15.57
C HIS A 40 2.19 -23.61 -15.77
N ILE A 41 3.45 -23.27 -15.50
CA ILE A 41 3.98 -21.91 -15.41
C ILE A 41 5.00 -21.73 -16.50
N THR A 42 4.96 -20.58 -17.18
CA THR A 42 5.90 -20.29 -18.27
C THR A 42 6.85 -19.19 -17.87
N ALA A 43 8.11 -19.34 -18.29
CA ALA A 43 9.14 -18.34 -18.12
C ALA A 43 10.20 -18.49 -19.23
N ARG A 44 10.98 -17.43 -19.42
CA ARG A 44 12.11 -17.44 -20.36
C ARG A 44 13.30 -18.16 -19.75
N ALA A 45 14.08 -18.86 -20.58
CA ALA A 45 15.23 -19.64 -20.14
C ALA A 45 16.28 -18.82 -19.39
N ASP A 46 16.40 -17.53 -19.70
CA ASP A 46 17.19 -16.53 -18.98
C ASP A 46 17.07 -16.57 -17.46
N ILE A 47 15.96 -17.05 -16.91
CA ILE A 47 15.78 -17.22 -15.46
C ILE A 47 16.74 -18.26 -14.86
N THR A 48 17.29 -19.16 -15.69
CA THR A 48 18.22 -20.23 -15.30
C THR A 48 19.68 -19.94 -15.71
N ASN A 49 19.98 -18.74 -16.21
CA ASN A 49 21.28 -18.36 -16.78
C ASN A 49 21.81 -19.39 -17.81
N PRO A 50 21.09 -19.60 -18.92
CA PRO A 50 21.43 -20.61 -19.91
C PRO A 50 22.56 -20.12 -20.82
N VAL A 51 23.05 -20.98 -21.72
CA VAL A 51 23.95 -20.53 -22.80
C VAL A 51 23.25 -19.52 -23.71
N ALA A 52 24.00 -18.57 -24.28
CA ALA A 52 23.46 -17.42 -25.01
C ALA A 52 22.49 -17.79 -26.16
N SER A 53 22.65 -18.94 -26.82
CA SER A 53 21.75 -19.41 -27.88
C SER A 53 20.38 -19.88 -27.39
N GLN A 54 20.25 -20.18 -26.10
CA GLN A 54 19.04 -20.69 -25.45
C GLN A 54 18.30 -19.62 -24.64
N ARG A 55 18.94 -18.47 -24.40
CA ARG A 55 18.41 -17.25 -23.74
C ARG A 55 16.90 -17.04 -23.94
N TYR A 56 16.47 -17.03 -25.20
CA TYR A 56 15.07 -16.73 -25.59
C TYR A 56 14.14 -17.95 -25.71
N TRP A 57 14.52 -19.10 -25.16
CA TRP A 57 13.63 -20.27 -25.13
C TRP A 57 12.56 -20.09 -24.05
N THR A 58 11.33 -20.50 -24.35
CA THR A 58 10.25 -20.56 -23.35
C THR A 58 10.23 -21.95 -22.73
N GLY A 59 10.31 -22.02 -21.40
CA GLY A 59 10.10 -23.25 -20.65
C GLY A 59 8.70 -23.31 -20.05
N ALA A 60 8.21 -24.52 -19.82
CA ALA A 60 7.03 -24.79 -19.01
C ALA A 60 7.42 -25.60 -17.76
N TRP A 61 7.17 -25.05 -16.59
CA TRP A 61 7.40 -25.64 -15.28
C TRP A 61 6.09 -26.17 -14.70
N ASP A 62 6.16 -27.30 -14.00
CA ASP A 62 5.03 -27.88 -13.29
C ASP A 62 5.03 -27.40 -11.83
N ALA A 63 4.06 -26.56 -11.46
CA ALA A 63 3.91 -26.07 -10.09
C ALA A 63 3.64 -27.20 -9.09
N ALA A 64 3.09 -28.34 -9.55
CA ALA A 64 2.87 -29.50 -8.69
C ALA A 64 4.15 -30.28 -8.39
N ASN A 65 5.16 -30.15 -9.27
CA ASN A 65 6.46 -30.80 -9.12
C ASN A 65 7.60 -29.81 -9.36
N PRO A 66 7.86 -28.86 -8.44
CA PRO A 66 8.82 -27.77 -8.65
C PRO A 66 10.26 -28.21 -8.92
N GLN A 67 10.63 -29.44 -8.55
CA GLN A 67 11.96 -30.02 -8.78
C GLN A 67 12.12 -30.64 -10.18
N ARG A 68 11.03 -30.81 -10.91
CA ARG A 68 11.07 -31.35 -12.28
C ARG A 68 11.67 -30.31 -13.21
N ALA A 69 12.61 -30.74 -14.05
CA ALA A 69 13.18 -29.88 -15.08
C ALA A 69 12.08 -29.35 -16.02
N PRO A 70 12.19 -28.09 -16.49
CA PRO A 70 11.20 -27.52 -17.38
C PRO A 70 11.14 -28.25 -18.71
N THR A 71 9.95 -28.25 -19.31
CA THR A 71 9.79 -28.66 -20.71
C THR A 71 10.02 -27.47 -21.60
N TRP A 72 11.11 -27.46 -22.37
CA TRP A 72 11.41 -26.39 -23.32
C TRP A 72 10.48 -26.48 -24.54
N LEU A 73 9.79 -25.39 -24.86
CA LEU A 73 8.81 -25.29 -25.96
C LEU A 73 9.49 -25.03 -27.31
N VAL A 74 10.49 -25.84 -27.61
CA VAL A 74 11.29 -25.84 -28.85
C VAL A 74 11.32 -27.24 -29.45
N SER A 75 11.75 -27.33 -30.71
CA SER A 75 11.93 -28.60 -31.40
C SER A 75 13.13 -29.42 -30.90
N GLY A 76 12.99 -30.75 -30.99
CA GLY A 76 14.08 -31.70 -30.74
C GLY A 76 14.47 -31.87 -29.27
N ASP A 77 15.66 -32.44 -29.04
CA ASP A 77 16.22 -32.63 -27.69
C ASP A 77 16.91 -31.33 -27.23
N SER A 78 16.48 -30.82 -26.07
CA SER A 78 16.96 -29.59 -25.45
C SER A 78 18.46 -29.53 -25.12
N THR A 79 19.19 -30.63 -25.26
CA THR A 79 20.63 -30.74 -24.98
C THR A 79 21.55 -30.49 -26.20
N SER A 80 21.00 -30.41 -27.41
CA SER A 80 21.79 -30.30 -28.65
C SER A 80 22.19 -28.85 -29.00
N SER A 81 23.47 -28.61 -29.27
CA SER A 81 24.03 -27.30 -29.68
C SER A 81 23.99 -27.05 -31.20
N THR A 82 23.54 -28.02 -31.99
CA THR A 82 23.36 -27.91 -33.45
C THR A 82 21.88 -27.74 -33.78
N GLY A 83 21.54 -26.68 -34.52
CA GLY A 83 20.15 -26.36 -34.80
C GLY A 83 19.93 -25.37 -35.94
N LEU A 84 18.67 -25.12 -36.28
CA LEU A 84 18.26 -24.12 -37.26
C LEU A 84 18.07 -22.76 -36.58
N THR A 85 18.53 -21.70 -37.24
CA THR A 85 18.19 -20.32 -36.85
C THR A 85 16.74 -20.01 -37.25
N ILE A 86 15.89 -19.73 -36.26
CA ILE A 86 14.46 -19.43 -36.43
C ILE A 86 14.20 -17.93 -36.47
N PHE A 87 15.00 -17.18 -35.72
CA PHE A 87 14.83 -15.75 -35.50
C PHE A 87 16.20 -15.07 -35.50
N ASN A 88 16.35 -14.02 -36.31
CA ASN A 88 17.44 -13.06 -36.19
C ASN A 88 16.83 -11.79 -35.62
N ALA A 89 17.31 -11.37 -34.46
CA ALA A 89 16.84 -10.19 -33.79
C ALA A 89 17.53 -8.93 -34.34
N SER A 90 16.89 -7.79 -34.13
CA SER A 90 17.39 -6.47 -34.54
C SER A 90 18.74 -6.10 -33.91
N ASP A 91 19.05 -6.62 -32.72
CA ASP A 91 20.32 -6.44 -32.01
C ASP A 91 21.45 -7.40 -32.47
N GLY A 92 21.18 -8.24 -33.48
CA GLY A 92 22.10 -9.26 -33.99
C GLY A 92 22.10 -10.57 -33.20
N SER A 93 21.30 -10.69 -32.13
CA SER A 93 21.11 -11.96 -31.44
C SER A 93 20.33 -12.95 -32.32
N THR A 94 20.64 -14.25 -32.19
CA THR A 94 20.00 -15.29 -33.00
C THR A 94 19.37 -16.36 -32.11
N VAL A 95 18.12 -16.72 -32.39
CA VAL A 95 17.45 -17.84 -31.72
C VAL A 95 17.68 -19.09 -32.55
N LYS A 96 18.47 -20.00 -31.99
CA LYS A 96 18.72 -21.33 -32.56
C LYS A 96 17.93 -22.37 -31.79
N VAL A 97 17.33 -23.30 -32.52
CA VAL A 97 16.64 -24.45 -31.92
C VAL A 97 17.06 -25.74 -32.62
N PRO A 98 17.09 -26.88 -31.91
CA PRO A 98 17.38 -28.18 -32.53
C PRO A 98 16.38 -28.48 -33.66
N ASP A 99 16.83 -29.09 -34.76
CA ASP A 99 15.94 -29.49 -35.84
C ASP A 99 15.65 -30.99 -35.84
N VAL A 100 14.43 -31.34 -36.24
CA VAL A 100 14.02 -32.72 -36.51
C VAL A 100 14.27 -32.97 -37.99
N THR A 101 15.21 -33.85 -38.28
CA THR A 101 15.53 -34.26 -39.66
C THR A 101 14.72 -35.49 -40.04
N ILE A 102 14.00 -35.40 -41.16
CA ILE A 102 13.32 -36.50 -41.85
C ILE A 102 14.05 -36.68 -43.18
N GLN A 103 14.72 -37.81 -43.36
CA GLN A 103 15.50 -38.09 -44.56
C GLN A 103 14.87 -39.23 -45.36
N SER A 104 14.75 -39.03 -46.67
CA SER A 104 14.42 -40.05 -47.66
C SER A 104 15.62 -40.29 -48.59
N GLU A 105 15.50 -41.24 -49.52
CA GLU A 105 16.57 -41.54 -50.50
C GLU A 105 16.89 -40.34 -51.40
N THR A 106 15.93 -39.46 -51.69
CA THR A 106 16.06 -38.37 -52.68
C THR A 106 15.93 -36.97 -52.08
N SER A 107 15.52 -36.85 -50.81
CA SER A 107 15.33 -35.56 -50.15
C SER A 107 15.63 -35.60 -48.67
N LYS A 108 16.10 -34.47 -48.15
CA LYS A 108 16.31 -34.22 -46.72
C LYS A 108 15.42 -33.07 -46.28
N LEU A 109 14.51 -33.34 -45.35
CA LEU A 109 13.65 -32.35 -44.75
C LEU A 109 14.09 -32.08 -43.31
N ARG A 110 14.27 -30.81 -42.96
CA ARG A 110 14.58 -30.38 -41.59
C ARG A 110 13.47 -29.47 -41.12
N ILE A 111 12.83 -29.81 -40.00
CA ILE A 111 11.80 -28.98 -39.40
C ILE A 111 12.20 -28.54 -38.00
N ALA A 112 11.84 -27.32 -37.63
CA ALA A 112 12.15 -26.75 -36.34
C ALA A 112 11.08 -25.75 -35.91
N TRP A 113 10.86 -25.60 -34.61
CA TRP A 113 9.91 -24.64 -34.05
C TRP A 113 10.44 -24.00 -32.78
N TRP A 114 10.01 -22.76 -32.57
CA TRP A 114 10.25 -21.96 -31.37
C TRP A 114 8.93 -21.34 -30.92
N THR A 115 8.61 -21.53 -29.64
CA THR A 115 7.46 -20.90 -29.02
C THR A 115 7.92 -19.73 -28.15
N SER A 116 7.48 -18.53 -28.51
CA SER A 116 7.64 -17.29 -27.75
C SER A 116 6.44 -17.11 -26.83
N ASP A 117 6.73 -16.90 -25.55
CA ASP A 117 5.75 -16.41 -24.58
C ASP A 117 5.47 -14.91 -24.83
N GLU A 118 4.22 -14.54 -25.09
CA GLU A 118 3.85 -13.14 -25.29
C GLU A 118 3.44 -12.45 -23.99
N GLY A 119 3.15 -13.20 -22.92
CA GLY A 119 2.83 -12.65 -21.60
C GLY A 119 4.04 -12.11 -20.85
N ILE A 120 5.26 -12.60 -21.13
CA ILE A 120 6.50 -12.04 -20.55
C ILE A 120 6.89 -10.67 -21.16
N LYS A 121 6.20 -10.24 -22.21
CA LYS A 121 6.49 -9.00 -22.95
C LYS A 121 5.55 -7.89 -22.51
N ALA A 122 6.01 -6.65 -22.53
CA ALA A 122 5.14 -5.50 -22.28
C ALA A 122 4.17 -5.31 -23.46
N SER A 123 2.88 -5.18 -23.15
CA SER A 123 1.87 -4.93 -24.19
C SER A 123 1.87 -3.45 -24.60
N VAL A 124 1.91 -3.20 -25.91
CA VAL A 124 1.75 -1.86 -26.51
C VAL A 124 0.36 -1.64 -27.11
N ALA A 125 -0.56 -2.59 -26.92
CA ALA A 125 -1.91 -2.51 -27.48
C ALA A 125 -2.71 -1.33 -26.91
N ALA A 126 -3.34 -0.54 -27.77
CA ALA A 126 -4.21 0.55 -27.36
C ALA A 126 -5.56 0.01 -26.86
N ASN A 127 -5.95 0.36 -25.63
CA ASN A 127 -7.31 0.14 -25.15
C ASN A 127 -8.23 1.24 -25.71
N GLU A 128 -9.33 0.86 -26.37
CA GLU A 128 -10.27 1.78 -27.04
C GLU A 128 -11.13 2.63 -26.09
N SER A 129 -11.09 2.40 -24.76
CA SER A 129 -12.12 2.90 -23.83
C SER A 129 -11.62 3.68 -22.60
N SER A 130 -10.48 4.37 -22.68
CA SER A 130 -9.97 5.17 -21.55
C SER A 130 -10.68 6.53 -21.41
N GLN A 131 -11.93 6.56 -20.96
CA GLN A 131 -12.65 7.79 -20.58
C GLN A 131 -12.82 7.98 -19.05
N SER A 132 -12.39 7.02 -18.22
CA SER A 132 -12.61 7.09 -16.76
C SER A 132 -11.47 7.81 -16.01
N PRO A 133 -11.77 8.68 -15.02
CA PRO A 133 -10.77 9.48 -14.31
C PRO A 133 -9.93 8.75 -13.25
N HIS A 134 -10.22 7.49 -12.90
CA HIS A 134 -9.59 6.76 -11.78
C HIS A 134 -8.59 5.66 -12.17
N HIS A 135 -8.15 5.58 -13.42
CA HIS A 135 -7.18 4.55 -13.83
C HIS A 135 -5.80 5.15 -14.12
N LEU A 136 -4.78 4.58 -13.47
CA LEU A 136 -3.35 4.87 -13.72
C LEU A 136 -2.85 4.34 -15.07
N TYR A 137 -3.72 3.73 -15.88
CA TYR A 137 -3.37 3.19 -17.19
C TYR A 137 -3.95 4.09 -18.28
N ALA A 138 -3.36 5.27 -18.47
CA ALA A 138 -3.54 5.96 -19.74
C ALA A 138 -2.85 5.15 -20.84
N LYS A 139 -3.30 5.31 -22.10
CA LYS A 139 -2.47 4.94 -23.27
C LYS A 139 -1.05 5.35 -22.92
N ALA A 140 -0.11 4.39 -22.86
CA ALA A 140 1.30 4.74 -22.76
C ALA A 140 1.49 5.89 -23.74
N HIS A 141 1.88 7.07 -23.26
CA HIS A 141 2.16 8.23 -24.11
C HIS A 141 3.39 7.89 -24.97
N PHE A 142 3.18 6.99 -25.92
CA PHE A 142 3.78 7.04 -27.22
C PHE A 142 3.30 8.37 -27.81
N PRO A 143 4.23 9.23 -28.25
CA PRO A 143 3.91 10.61 -28.58
C PRO A 143 2.69 10.68 -29.51
N THR A 144 1.62 11.30 -29.01
CA THR A 144 0.34 11.53 -29.70
C THR A 144 0.49 12.41 -30.96
N ALA A 145 1.71 12.86 -31.29
CA ALA A 145 2.03 13.63 -32.48
C ALA A 145 2.08 12.79 -33.78
N LEU A 146 1.85 11.48 -33.73
CA LEU A 146 1.94 10.58 -34.90
C LEU A 146 0.60 10.16 -35.51
N PHE A 147 -0.55 10.51 -34.91
CA PHE A 147 -1.88 10.24 -35.47
C PHE A 147 -2.51 11.49 -36.09
N GLY A 148 -1.72 12.20 -36.89
CA GLY A 148 -2.14 13.42 -37.56
C GLY A 148 -2.16 13.28 -39.07
N TYR A 149 -2.95 12.37 -39.65
CA TYR A 149 -3.47 12.49 -41.02
C TYR A 149 -4.77 11.69 -41.14
N THR A 150 -5.90 12.36 -40.88
CA THR A 150 -7.21 11.95 -41.39
C THR A 150 -7.41 12.57 -42.76
N GLN A 151 -7.39 11.74 -43.80
CA GLN A 151 -8.18 11.87 -45.03
C GLN A 151 -7.76 10.72 -45.92
N PHE A 152 -8.59 9.69 -46.03
CA PHE A 152 -8.91 8.99 -47.30
C PHE A 152 -10.05 7.99 -47.05
N ASP A 153 -11.17 8.32 -47.70
CA ASP A 153 -12.34 7.55 -48.15
C ASP A 153 -13.00 6.44 -47.31
N ASP A 154 -14.30 6.67 -47.11
CA ASP A 154 -15.30 5.94 -46.32
C ASP A 154 -15.79 4.59 -46.91
N GLU A 155 -15.08 3.94 -47.84
CA GLU A 155 -15.60 2.74 -48.54
C GLU A 155 -14.99 1.38 -48.18
N LEU A 156 -14.04 1.29 -47.24
CA LEU A 156 -13.41 -0.01 -46.85
C LEU A 156 -13.77 -0.49 -45.44
N ARG A 157 -15.00 -0.27 -45.01
CA ARG A 157 -15.47 -0.56 -43.64
C ARG A 157 -15.86 -2.02 -43.35
N GLU A 158 -15.63 -2.96 -44.27
CA GLU A 158 -16.04 -4.37 -44.09
C GLU A 158 -14.89 -5.40 -44.01
N LEU A 159 -13.62 -4.98 -43.91
CA LEU A 159 -12.50 -5.92 -43.73
C LEU A 159 -11.70 -5.64 -42.46
N ASN A 160 -12.10 -6.32 -41.39
CA ASN A 160 -11.25 -7.10 -40.48
C ASN A 160 -9.74 -6.80 -40.54
N LEU A 161 -9.16 -6.27 -39.44
CA LEU A 161 -7.83 -6.55 -38.85
C LEU A 161 -7.26 -5.30 -38.16
N ASP A 162 -7.40 -5.17 -36.84
CA ASP A 162 -6.42 -4.40 -36.07
C ASP A 162 -5.20 -5.30 -35.82
N LYS A 163 -4.33 -5.39 -36.83
CA LYS A 163 -2.97 -5.93 -36.71
C LYS A 163 -1.99 -5.05 -37.49
N PRO A 164 -0.89 -4.59 -36.89
CA PRO A 164 0.34 -4.44 -37.66
C PRO A 164 0.76 -5.87 -38.08
N SER A 165 0.76 -6.13 -39.38
CA SER A 165 0.86 -7.47 -39.96
C SER A 165 2.27 -7.85 -40.39
N SER A 166 3.30 -7.06 -40.07
CA SER A 166 4.69 -7.46 -40.25
C SER A 166 5.58 -7.04 -39.07
N LEU A 167 6.63 -7.82 -38.81
CA LEU A 167 7.69 -7.48 -37.86
C LEU A 167 8.30 -6.10 -38.21
N GLN A 168 8.32 -5.76 -39.50
CA GLN A 168 8.76 -4.47 -40.02
C GLN A 168 7.83 -3.31 -39.67
N GLN A 169 6.50 -3.51 -39.62
CA GLN A 169 5.53 -2.50 -39.16
C GLN A 169 5.55 -2.33 -37.64
N PHE A 170 5.72 -3.43 -36.90
CA PHE A 170 5.96 -3.38 -35.47
C PHE A 170 7.25 -2.61 -35.17
N GLN A 171 8.31 -2.88 -35.92
CA GLN A 171 9.59 -2.19 -35.82
C GLN A 171 9.48 -0.70 -36.18
N LEU A 172 8.69 -0.34 -37.20
CA LEU A 172 8.39 1.06 -37.54
C LEU A 172 7.61 1.78 -36.43
N LEU A 173 6.63 1.11 -35.83
CA LEU A 173 5.90 1.62 -34.68
C LEU A 173 6.87 1.86 -33.51
N LEU A 174 7.81 0.93 -33.28
CA LEU A 174 8.76 0.92 -32.16
C LEU A 174 9.97 1.84 -32.32
N ASP A 175 10.49 2.04 -33.53
CA ASP A 175 11.55 2.99 -33.85
C ASP A 175 11.10 4.43 -33.51
N GLN A 176 9.78 4.67 -33.50
CA GLN A 176 9.17 5.91 -33.05
C GLN A 176 8.95 5.98 -31.52
N LEU A 177 9.05 4.85 -30.77
CA LEU A 177 8.77 4.75 -29.32
C LEU A 177 9.95 5.10 -28.40
N ASN A 178 11.01 5.72 -28.94
CA ASN A 178 12.12 6.35 -28.22
C ASN A 178 13.25 5.38 -27.79
N PRO A 179 14.55 5.73 -28.00
CA PRO A 179 15.71 4.98 -27.47
C PRO A 179 15.80 4.85 -25.94
N ARG A 180 14.83 5.36 -25.16
CA ARG A 180 14.81 5.27 -23.68
C ARG A 180 14.45 3.89 -23.13
N TYR A 181 13.75 3.04 -23.90
CA TYR A 181 13.29 1.73 -23.43
C TYR A 181 14.06 0.56 -24.05
N ALA A 182 14.79 0.81 -25.14
CA ALA A 182 15.66 -0.17 -25.76
C ALA A 182 16.97 -0.25 -24.98
N GLY A 183 17.03 -1.16 -24.00
CA GLY A 183 18.30 -1.63 -23.44
C GLY A 183 19.08 -2.47 -24.48
N ASN A 184 19.99 -3.33 -24.00
CA ASN A 184 20.74 -4.28 -24.84
C ASN A 184 19.90 -5.50 -25.33
N GLU A 185 18.57 -5.39 -25.36
CA GLU A 185 17.66 -6.47 -25.75
C GLU A 185 16.78 -6.01 -26.90
N ALA A 186 16.72 -6.82 -27.96
CA ALA A 186 15.84 -6.59 -29.09
C ALA A 186 14.37 -6.43 -28.68
N LEU A 187 13.69 -5.48 -29.33
CA LEU A 187 12.32 -5.07 -29.00
C LEU A 187 11.31 -6.21 -29.14
N GLU A 188 11.54 -7.15 -30.06
CA GLU A 188 10.69 -8.31 -30.31
C GLU A 188 10.68 -9.31 -29.15
N HIS A 189 11.68 -9.25 -28.28
CA HIS A 189 11.77 -10.02 -27.05
C HIS A 189 11.23 -9.27 -25.83
N ALA A 190 11.04 -7.95 -25.94
CA ALA A 190 10.56 -7.08 -24.87
C ALA A 190 9.08 -6.66 -25.00
N PHE A 191 8.55 -6.54 -26.21
CA PHE A 191 7.24 -5.95 -26.49
C PHE A 191 6.32 -6.87 -27.29
N THR A 192 5.01 -6.74 -27.06
CA THR A 192 3.97 -7.42 -27.83
C THR A 192 2.76 -6.52 -28.07
N TYR A 193 1.99 -6.80 -29.13
CA TYR A 193 0.70 -6.15 -29.40
C TYR A 193 -0.49 -7.04 -28.99
N GLN A 194 -0.23 -8.28 -28.57
CA GLN A 194 -1.27 -9.24 -28.19
C GLN A 194 -0.82 -10.01 -26.95
N SER A 195 -1.39 -9.65 -25.80
CA SER A 195 -1.35 -10.47 -24.59
C SER A 195 -2.73 -10.50 -23.94
N GLN A 196 -3.25 -11.72 -23.72
CA GLN A 196 -4.52 -11.98 -23.04
C GLN A 196 -4.35 -13.11 -22.04
N GLY A 197 -5.01 -12.99 -20.88
CA GLY A 197 -4.94 -13.96 -19.80
C GLY A 197 -6.28 -14.54 -19.38
N VAL A 198 -6.30 -15.79 -18.96
CA VAL A 198 -7.45 -16.47 -18.34
C VAL A 198 -7.45 -16.22 -16.83
N LEU A 199 -8.60 -16.04 -16.19
CA LEU A 199 -8.70 -15.89 -14.73
C LEU A 199 -8.70 -17.25 -14.01
N SER A 200 -7.60 -17.99 -14.09
CA SER A 200 -7.42 -19.28 -13.38
C SER A 200 -6.26 -19.28 -12.41
N SER A 201 -6.39 -20.06 -11.34
CA SER A 201 -5.41 -20.19 -10.26
C SER A 201 -4.32 -21.18 -10.63
N SER A 202 -3.04 -20.84 -10.43
CA SER A 202 -1.95 -21.83 -10.53
C SER A 202 -1.71 -22.61 -9.23
N ALA A 203 -2.36 -22.22 -8.14
CA ALA A 203 -2.14 -22.84 -6.84
C ALA A 203 -2.91 -24.17 -6.70
N LEU A 204 -2.32 -25.10 -5.94
CA LEU A 204 -2.90 -26.39 -5.61
C LEU A 204 -3.83 -26.29 -4.39
N GLY A 205 -4.77 -27.23 -4.27
CA GLY A 205 -5.59 -27.39 -3.06
C GLY A 205 -6.86 -26.55 -2.98
N PHE A 206 -7.14 -25.69 -3.98
CA PHE A 206 -8.39 -24.92 -4.02
C PHE A 206 -9.49 -25.66 -4.79
N PRO A 207 -10.75 -25.65 -4.33
CA PRO A 207 -11.84 -26.39 -4.98
C PRO A 207 -12.16 -25.85 -6.38
N ASN A 208 -12.00 -24.54 -6.59
CA ASN A 208 -12.26 -23.88 -7.87
C ASN A 208 -10.98 -23.82 -8.72
N ASP A 209 -11.15 -24.01 -10.04
CA ASP A 209 -10.09 -23.85 -11.04
C ASP A 209 -9.96 -22.40 -11.55
N LEU A 210 -11.08 -21.68 -11.59
CA LEU A 210 -11.16 -20.26 -11.89
C LEU A 210 -11.14 -19.39 -10.62
N LEU A 211 -10.68 -18.15 -10.77
CA LEU A 211 -10.72 -17.16 -9.69
C LEU A 211 -12.17 -16.76 -9.38
N THR A 212 -12.45 -16.47 -8.12
CA THR A 212 -13.75 -15.99 -7.63
C THR A 212 -13.80 -14.47 -7.65
N ASP A 213 -14.90 -13.90 -8.13
CA ASP A 213 -15.10 -12.46 -8.17
C ASP A 213 -15.62 -11.93 -6.83
N LEU A 214 -14.82 -11.14 -6.12
CA LEU A 214 -15.21 -10.55 -4.83
C LEU A 214 -16.21 -9.39 -4.97
N SER A 215 -16.40 -8.83 -6.17
CA SER A 215 -17.49 -7.86 -6.40
C SER A 215 -18.87 -8.51 -6.24
N GLN A 216 -18.96 -9.82 -6.51
CA GLN A 216 -20.19 -10.60 -6.51
C GLN A 216 -20.33 -11.50 -5.27
N SER A 217 -19.21 -12.03 -4.76
CA SER A 217 -19.19 -12.93 -3.60
C SER A 217 -18.29 -12.45 -2.46
N PRO A 218 -18.47 -11.22 -1.94
CA PRO A 218 -17.65 -10.69 -0.84
C PRO A 218 -17.78 -11.48 0.47
N GLU A 219 -18.90 -12.19 0.67
CA GLU A 219 -19.15 -13.06 1.82
C GLU A 219 -18.12 -14.19 1.96
N THR A 220 -17.39 -14.53 0.89
CA THR A 220 -16.32 -15.53 0.92
C THR A 220 -15.12 -15.11 1.76
N ILE A 221 -14.95 -13.81 2.01
CA ILE A 221 -13.93 -13.25 2.91
C ILE A 221 -14.51 -13.03 4.31
N GLY A 222 -15.75 -12.53 4.40
CA GLY A 222 -16.46 -12.32 5.66
C GLY A 222 -17.44 -11.15 5.61
N PRO A 223 -18.28 -10.98 6.65
CA PRO A 223 -19.31 -9.94 6.69
C PRO A 223 -18.75 -8.51 6.60
N ALA A 224 -17.61 -8.24 7.24
CA ALA A 224 -16.97 -6.93 7.18
C ALA A 224 -16.57 -6.51 5.75
N MET A 225 -16.29 -7.47 4.86
CA MET A 225 -16.00 -7.20 3.45
C MET A 225 -17.27 -6.79 2.68
N VAL A 226 -18.42 -7.38 3.03
CA VAL A 226 -19.72 -6.97 2.48
C VAL A 226 -20.02 -5.52 2.85
N ASP A 227 -19.79 -5.16 4.12
CA ASP A 227 -19.99 -3.79 4.60
C ASP A 227 -19.00 -2.81 3.94
N TYR A 228 -17.74 -3.22 3.74
CA TYR A 228 -16.75 -2.44 3.00
C TYR A 228 -17.20 -2.11 1.59
N LEU A 229 -17.67 -3.09 0.82
CA LEU A 229 -18.19 -2.85 -0.53
C LEU A 229 -19.50 -2.06 -0.52
N ARG A 230 -20.37 -2.27 0.48
CA ARG A 230 -21.60 -1.47 0.62
C ARG A 230 -21.27 0.00 0.89
N ALA A 231 -20.29 0.28 1.75
CA ALA A 231 -19.79 1.62 2.00
C ALA A 231 -19.24 2.24 0.71
N ALA A 232 -18.41 1.50 -0.04
CA ALA A 232 -17.88 1.91 -1.33
C ALA A 232 -18.98 2.32 -2.34
N ARG A 233 -20.06 1.53 -2.41
CA ARG A 233 -21.21 1.76 -3.32
C ARG A 233 -22.07 2.96 -2.90
N SER A 234 -22.23 3.18 -1.59
CA SER A 234 -23.04 4.30 -1.08
C SER A 234 -22.43 5.67 -1.35
N HIS A 235 -21.12 5.71 -1.61
CA HIS A 235 -20.39 6.91 -1.99
C HIS A 235 -20.48 7.08 -3.52
N SER A 236 -21.58 7.65 -4.01
CA SER A 236 -21.63 8.08 -5.42
C SER A 236 -20.72 9.30 -5.59
N PRO A 237 -19.76 9.29 -6.54
CA PRO A 237 -18.97 10.47 -6.87
C PRO A 237 -19.88 11.49 -7.54
N THR A 238 -20.57 12.30 -6.74
CA THR A 238 -21.14 13.55 -7.24
C THR A 238 -19.97 14.43 -7.69
N ASN A 239 -20.18 15.26 -8.72
CA ASN A 239 -19.19 16.23 -9.27
C ASN A 239 -18.73 17.30 -8.24
N THR A 240 -18.92 17.07 -6.95
CA THR A 240 -18.51 17.97 -5.88
C THR A 240 -17.04 17.74 -5.55
N THR A 241 -16.29 18.83 -5.39
CA THR A 241 -14.87 18.84 -5.08
C THR A 241 -14.57 18.50 -3.61
N ARG A 242 -15.59 18.20 -2.80
CA ARG A 242 -15.47 17.89 -1.37
C ARG A 242 -15.87 16.43 -1.14
N LEU A 243 -14.99 15.66 -0.51
CA LEU A 243 -15.30 14.29 -0.08
C LEU A 243 -16.47 14.33 0.91
N LYS A 244 -17.35 13.34 0.82
CA LYS A 244 -18.38 13.13 1.85
C LYS A 244 -17.69 12.77 3.17
N GLU A 245 -18.15 13.36 4.26
CA GLU A 245 -17.68 13.03 5.60
C GLU A 245 -18.00 11.57 5.93
N ALA A 246 -17.01 10.86 6.45
CA ALA A 246 -17.18 9.51 6.95
C ALA A 246 -17.76 9.57 8.37
N ILE A 247 -18.85 8.82 8.58
CA ILE A 247 -19.49 8.70 9.89
C ILE A 247 -18.57 7.91 10.83
N ILE A 248 -18.42 8.39 12.06
CA ILE A 248 -17.66 7.69 13.11
C ILE A 248 -18.37 6.37 13.45
N ARG A 249 -17.69 5.25 13.20
CA ARG A 249 -18.19 3.89 13.39
C ARG A 249 -17.25 3.10 14.28
N PRO A 250 -17.56 2.94 15.59
CA PRO A 250 -16.81 2.03 16.43
C PRO A 250 -17.02 0.59 16.01
N VAL A 251 -16.10 -0.29 16.41
CA VAL A 251 -16.31 -1.73 16.31
C VAL A 251 -17.42 -2.11 17.28
N GLU A 252 -18.49 -2.74 16.79
CA GLU A 252 -19.53 -3.29 17.66
C GLU A 252 -18.90 -4.34 18.59
N THR A 253 -19.06 -4.14 19.89
CA THR A 253 -18.31 -4.78 20.99
C THR A 253 -18.62 -6.28 21.12
N HIS A 254 -18.20 -7.07 20.14
CA HIS A 254 -18.00 -8.51 20.26
C HIS A 254 -16.49 -8.71 20.30
N GLU A 255 -15.99 -9.61 21.15
CA GLU A 255 -14.56 -9.97 21.16
C GLU A 255 -14.19 -10.43 19.74
N LEU A 256 -13.47 -9.58 19.00
CA LEU A 256 -12.97 -9.93 17.69
C LEU A 256 -11.89 -10.99 17.86
N GLU A 257 -11.91 -12.02 17.03
CA GLU A 257 -10.82 -12.98 17.00
C GLU A 257 -9.57 -12.34 16.37
N ASP A 258 -8.38 -12.76 16.79
CA ASP A 258 -7.12 -12.32 16.17
C ASP A 258 -7.14 -12.59 14.65
N GLY A 259 -6.85 -11.57 13.85
CA GLY A 259 -6.90 -11.60 12.39
C GLY A 259 -8.30 -11.51 11.80
N GLN A 260 -9.36 -11.34 12.60
CA GLN A 260 -10.70 -11.05 12.08
C GLN A 260 -10.73 -9.67 11.43
N ILE A 261 -11.35 -9.60 10.25
CA ILE A 261 -11.53 -8.34 9.52
C ILE A 261 -12.73 -7.61 10.14
N ALA A 262 -12.55 -6.33 10.44
CA ALA A 262 -13.63 -5.47 10.94
C ALA A 262 -13.60 -4.09 10.27
N GLN A 263 -14.78 -3.47 10.17
CA GLN A 263 -14.90 -2.07 9.76
C GLN A 263 -14.78 -1.18 10.98
N THR A 264 -13.83 -0.25 10.96
CA THR A 264 -13.70 0.77 12.01
C THR A 264 -13.34 2.11 11.40
N THR A 265 -14.10 3.14 11.78
CA THR A 265 -13.89 4.52 11.41
C THR A 265 -13.88 5.33 12.70
N THR A 266 -12.77 5.31 13.44
CA THR A 266 -12.65 6.01 14.72
C THR A 266 -11.43 6.93 14.74
N PRO A 267 -11.52 8.10 15.40
CA PRO A 267 -10.34 8.90 15.67
C PRO A 267 -9.42 8.19 16.67
N ILE A 268 -8.13 8.48 16.56
CA ILE A 268 -7.08 7.85 17.36
C ILE A 268 -6.57 8.84 18.40
N LEU A 269 -6.44 8.40 19.65
CA LEU A 269 -5.78 9.19 20.67
C LEU A 269 -4.28 9.22 20.43
N SER A 270 -3.75 10.36 19.99
CA SER A 270 -2.31 10.53 19.72
C SER A 270 -1.55 11.05 20.93
N ASN A 271 -2.20 11.83 21.80
CA ASN A 271 -1.55 12.47 22.94
C ASN A 271 -2.55 12.76 24.06
N CYS A 272 -2.22 12.45 25.30
CA CYS A 272 -3.02 12.77 26.48
C CYS A 272 -2.09 13.09 27.65
N LEU A 273 -2.25 14.28 28.24
CA LEU A 273 -1.48 14.77 29.36
C LEU A 273 -2.42 15.15 30.51
N LEU A 274 -2.14 14.61 31.69
CA LEU A 274 -2.80 14.95 32.94
C LEU A 274 -1.75 15.36 33.96
N ALA A 275 -1.80 16.61 34.42
CA ALA A 275 -0.74 17.21 35.21
C ALA A 275 -1.31 17.81 36.49
N PHE A 276 -0.66 17.57 37.62
CA PHE A 276 -1.17 17.89 38.95
C PHE A 276 -0.21 18.72 39.79
N THR A 277 -0.81 19.49 40.69
CA THR A 277 -0.11 20.26 41.73
C THR A 277 -0.91 20.22 43.00
N ILE A 278 -0.32 19.73 44.09
CA ILE A 278 -0.91 19.88 45.43
C ILE A 278 -0.13 20.97 46.17
N ARG A 279 -0.84 22.03 46.56
CA ARG A 279 -0.26 23.25 47.11
C ARG A 279 -1.06 23.78 48.30
N SER A 280 -0.46 24.72 49.00
CA SER A 280 -1.13 25.64 49.90
C SER A 280 -1.55 26.91 49.16
N HIS A 281 -2.71 27.47 49.53
CA HIS A 281 -3.13 28.79 49.07
C HIS A 281 -3.24 29.79 50.25
N SER A 282 -3.34 31.09 49.97
CA SER A 282 -3.42 32.14 50.98
C SER A 282 -4.73 32.92 50.80
N PRO A 283 -5.41 33.37 51.86
CA PRO A 283 -5.03 33.30 53.28
C PRO A 283 -5.39 31.96 53.96
N VAL A 284 -4.73 31.68 55.10
CA VAL A 284 -4.92 30.41 55.85
C VAL A 284 -6.28 30.21 56.45
N LYS A 285 -6.90 31.31 56.85
CA LYS A 285 -8.25 31.30 57.39
C LYS A 285 -9.27 30.74 56.39
N ASP A 286 -9.11 31.06 55.11
CA ASP A 286 -10.09 30.75 54.08
C ASP A 286 -9.76 29.41 53.38
N TYR A 287 -8.47 29.02 53.39
CA TYR A 287 -7.99 27.77 52.80
C TYR A 287 -7.16 26.97 53.82
N PRO A 288 -7.79 26.24 54.75
CA PRO A 288 -7.08 25.48 55.80
C PRO A 288 -6.42 24.20 55.28
N ASN A 289 -6.91 23.64 54.18
CA ASN A 289 -6.48 22.38 53.60
C ASN A 289 -5.52 22.57 52.42
N PHE A 290 -4.86 21.49 51.99
CA PHE A 290 -4.16 21.47 50.70
C PHE A 290 -5.17 21.62 49.56
N ARG A 291 -4.75 22.31 48.50
CA ARG A 291 -5.52 22.53 47.27
C ARG A 291 -4.88 21.78 46.12
N LEU A 292 -5.69 21.07 45.34
CA LEU A 292 -5.27 20.36 44.14
C LEU A 292 -5.57 21.22 42.90
N ARG A 293 -4.58 21.37 42.04
CA ARG A 293 -4.76 21.90 40.68
C ARG A 293 -4.49 20.78 39.69
N MET A 294 -5.29 20.74 38.63
CA MET A 294 -5.14 19.79 37.54
C MET A 294 -5.14 20.55 36.22
N ARG A 295 -4.16 20.24 35.37
CA ARG A 295 -4.11 20.68 33.98
C ARG A 295 -4.29 19.47 33.08
N PHE A 296 -4.89 19.72 31.93
CA PHE A 296 -5.29 18.69 30.99
C PHE A 296 -5.01 19.15 29.56
N PHE A 297 -4.50 18.21 28.77
CA PHE A 297 -4.37 18.35 27.32
C PHE A 297 -4.65 16.99 26.69
N THR A 298 -5.37 16.98 25.56
CA THR A 298 -5.53 15.78 24.75
C THR A 298 -5.59 16.11 23.27
N GLU A 299 -5.15 15.17 22.46
CA GLU A 299 -5.13 15.25 21.00
C GLU A 299 -5.81 14.00 20.42
N LEU A 300 -6.79 14.21 19.54
CA LEU A 300 -7.38 13.16 18.73
C LEU A 300 -7.00 13.40 17.27
N TRP A 301 -6.56 12.35 16.60
CA TRP A 301 -6.11 12.36 15.22
C TRP A 301 -7.14 11.65 14.34
N ASN A 302 -7.50 12.27 13.22
CA ASN A 302 -8.18 11.60 12.13
C ASN A 302 -7.13 10.91 11.23
N PRO A 303 -6.98 9.56 11.28
CA PRO A 303 -5.96 8.88 10.51
C PRO A 303 -6.36 8.61 9.06
N TYR A 304 -7.57 9.00 8.65
CA TYR A 304 -8.12 8.67 7.35
C TYR A 304 -7.88 9.79 6.33
N SER A 305 -7.81 9.39 5.06
CA SER A 305 -7.80 10.30 3.91
C SER A 305 -9.15 10.95 3.61
N SER A 306 -10.20 10.59 4.37
CA SER A 306 -11.52 11.22 4.33
C SER A 306 -11.75 12.09 5.57
N PRO A 307 -12.52 13.19 5.46
CA PRO A 307 -12.96 13.93 6.64
C PRO A 307 -13.89 13.08 7.51
N LEU A 308 -13.87 13.30 8.82
CA LEU A 308 -14.78 12.64 9.77
C LEU A 308 -15.95 13.54 10.09
N SER A 309 -17.15 12.94 10.16
CA SER A 309 -18.33 13.67 10.60
C SER A 309 -18.38 13.73 12.12
N LEU A 310 -18.57 14.93 12.66
CA LEU A 310 -18.83 15.17 14.08
C LEU A 310 -20.34 15.11 14.40
N ALA A 311 -21.06 14.35 13.58
CA ALA A 311 -22.45 14.00 13.80
C ALA A 311 -22.63 12.49 13.68
N ASP A 312 -23.64 11.96 14.36
CA ASP A 312 -24.02 10.55 14.23
C ASP A 312 -24.85 10.30 12.96
N GLU A 313 -25.34 9.07 12.81
CA GLU A 313 -26.15 8.66 11.65
C GLU A 313 -27.46 9.44 11.52
N ASP A 314 -28.00 9.95 12.63
CA ASP A 314 -29.21 10.77 12.70
C ASP A 314 -28.90 12.28 12.60
N ASN A 315 -27.67 12.61 12.20
CA ASN A 315 -27.14 13.97 12.05
C ASN A 315 -27.22 14.78 13.36
N GLN A 316 -27.15 14.11 14.51
CA GLN A 316 -27.05 14.74 15.82
C GLN A 316 -25.57 15.00 16.16
N PRO A 317 -25.24 16.18 16.73
CA PRO A 317 -23.86 16.52 17.03
C PRO A 317 -23.25 15.60 18.09
N LEU A 318 -21.99 15.25 17.88
CA LEU A 318 -21.19 14.38 18.74
C LEU A 318 -20.13 15.18 19.51
N ASP A 319 -20.02 14.90 20.80
CA ASP A 319 -18.85 15.20 21.63
C ASP A 319 -18.04 13.92 21.86
N PHE A 320 -16.85 14.08 22.47
CA PHE A 320 -16.08 12.96 22.99
C PHE A 320 -16.01 13.00 24.52
N GLU A 321 -15.88 11.83 25.15
CA GLU A 321 -15.58 11.72 26.58
C GLU A 321 -14.35 10.82 26.79
N LEU A 322 -13.44 11.28 27.64
CA LEU A 322 -12.34 10.47 28.18
C LEU A 322 -12.71 9.98 29.57
N HIS A 323 -12.59 8.68 29.79
CA HIS A 323 -12.78 8.06 31.10
C HIS A 323 -11.45 7.50 31.56
N LEU A 324 -10.91 8.04 32.65
CA LEU A 324 -9.64 7.61 33.24
C LEU A 324 -9.88 6.89 34.58
N ARG A 325 -9.27 5.71 34.72
CA ARG A 325 -9.29 4.91 35.96
C ARG A 325 -7.87 4.56 36.38
N GLY A 326 -7.67 4.32 37.67
CA GLY A 326 -6.39 3.92 38.25
C GLY A 326 -5.52 5.08 38.77
N LEU A 327 -6.12 6.24 39.04
CA LEU A 327 -5.40 7.37 39.62
C LEU A 327 -4.81 7.00 41.00
N PRO A 328 -3.66 7.59 41.38
CA PRO A 328 -2.85 7.13 42.49
C PRO A 328 -3.34 7.75 43.80
N LYS A 329 -2.90 7.15 44.92
CA LYS A 329 -2.94 7.81 46.23
C LYS A 329 -1.64 8.56 46.45
N VAL A 330 -1.72 9.86 46.75
CA VAL A 330 -0.55 10.72 46.87
C VAL A 330 -0.38 11.19 48.30
N THR A 331 0.82 11.02 48.86
CA THR A 331 1.18 11.53 50.19
C THR A 331 2.02 12.80 50.04
N VAL A 332 1.64 13.87 50.74
CA VAL A 332 2.43 15.10 50.80
C VAL A 332 3.39 15.01 51.99
N HIS A 333 4.67 15.24 51.75
CA HIS A 333 5.70 15.31 52.78
C HIS A 333 6.25 16.73 52.87
N ARG A 334 6.63 17.13 54.07
CA ARG A 334 7.50 18.29 54.25
C ARG A 334 8.95 17.87 54.03
N VAL A 335 9.72 18.66 53.28
CA VAL A 335 11.11 18.32 52.91
C VAL A 335 12.02 18.23 54.13
N ASP A 336 11.94 19.22 55.02
CA ASP A 336 12.84 19.34 56.18
C ASP A 336 12.28 18.74 57.48
N SER A 337 11.26 17.87 57.39
CA SER A 337 10.68 17.23 58.59
C SER A 337 10.08 15.85 58.31
N THR A 338 9.69 15.15 59.37
CA THR A 338 8.97 13.87 59.28
C THR A 338 7.45 14.05 59.10
N GLN A 339 6.98 15.28 58.90
CA GLN A 339 5.56 15.57 58.75
C GLN A 339 5.06 15.11 57.38
N LEU A 340 3.98 14.34 57.40
CA LEU A 340 3.32 13.79 56.22
C LEU A 340 1.79 13.91 56.35
N SER A 341 1.10 14.09 55.23
CA SER A 341 -0.36 14.07 55.16
C SER A 341 -0.89 12.63 55.19
N SER A 342 -2.19 12.46 55.43
CA SER A 342 -2.86 11.23 54.99
C SER A 342 -2.77 11.10 53.45
N PRO A 343 -2.79 9.87 52.89
CA PRO A 343 -2.80 9.69 51.44
C PRO A 343 -4.06 10.31 50.82
N ILE A 344 -3.88 11.29 49.94
CA ILE A 344 -4.94 11.91 49.16
C ILE A 344 -5.29 10.98 47.99
N ASP A 345 -6.50 10.44 47.97
CA ASP A 345 -6.99 9.56 46.90
C ASP A 345 -7.51 10.39 45.72
N LEU A 346 -6.68 10.49 44.67
CA LEU A 346 -7.03 11.30 43.49
C LEU A 346 -8.20 10.72 42.70
N GLN A 347 -8.38 9.40 42.69
CA GLN A 347 -9.51 8.76 42.01
C GLN A 347 -10.82 9.09 42.71
N GLN A 348 -10.83 9.00 44.05
CA GLN A 348 -12.02 9.32 44.83
C GLN A 348 -12.34 10.81 44.81
N LEU A 349 -11.31 11.67 44.78
CA LEU A 349 -11.48 13.11 44.76
C LEU A 349 -12.09 13.60 43.44
N LEU A 350 -11.53 13.19 42.30
CA LEU A 350 -11.88 13.72 40.97
C LEU A 350 -12.93 12.88 40.23
N GLY A 351 -13.11 11.62 40.63
CA GLY A 351 -13.98 10.66 39.95
C GLY A 351 -15.46 11.05 39.96
N ALA A 352 -16.18 10.60 38.94
CA ALA A 352 -17.62 10.80 38.85
C ALA A 352 -18.34 10.02 39.97
N PRO A 353 -19.26 10.64 40.74
CA PRO A 353 -19.83 10.04 41.94
C PRO A 353 -20.74 8.84 41.66
N ASP A 354 -21.48 8.89 40.55
CA ASP A 354 -22.55 7.94 40.20
C ASP A 354 -22.10 6.84 39.22
N ALA A 355 -20.81 6.81 38.84
CA ALA A 355 -20.27 5.85 37.89
C ALA A 355 -19.51 4.71 38.60
N GLU A 356 -19.71 3.48 38.12
CA GLU A 356 -18.99 2.30 38.63
C GLU A 356 -17.46 2.47 38.45
N GLY A 357 -16.70 2.23 39.52
CA GLY A 357 -15.25 2.47 39.54
C GLY A 357 -14.83 3.94 39.60
N LYS A 358 -15.80 4.88 39.71
CA LYS A 358 -15.60 6.33 39.81
C LYS A 358 -14.57 6.89 38.82
N PRO A 359 -14.67 6.62 37.50
CA PRO A 359 -13.74 7.17 36.52
C PRO A 359 -13.71 8.70 36.58
N LEU A 360 -12.53 9.28 36.33
CA LEU A 360 -12.40 10.70 36.01
C LEU A 360 -12.93 10.90 34.59
N ILE A 361 -14.02 11.66 34.43
CA ILE A 361 -14.66 11.91 33.14
C ILE A 361 -14.31 13.32 32.64
N ILE A 362 -13.79 13.43 31.42
CA ILE A 362 -13.55 14.71 30.76
C ILE A 362 -14.28 14.72 29.42
N ARG A 363 -15.27 15.61 29.28
CA ARG A 363 -16.03 15.85 28.06
C ARG A 363 -15.31 16.87 27.19
N LEU A 364 -15.00 16.47 25.97
CA LEU A 364 -14.30 17.24 24.95
C LEU A 364 -15.34 17.86 24.01
N THR A 365 -15.60 19.16 24.15
CA THR A 365 -16.62 19.84 23.33
C THR A 365 -16.09 20.17 21.94
N THR A 366 -16.94 19.96 20.95
CA THR A 366 -16.61 20.09 19.52
C THR A 366 -17.19 21.35 18.85
N ASP A 367 -17.70 22.31 19.63
CA ASP A 367 -18.47 23.47 19.14
C ASP A 367 -17.73 24.38 18.15
N ASN A 368 -16.41 24.48 18.28
CA ASN A 368 -15.59 25.36 17.44
C ASN A 368 -15.11 24.69 16.14
N ILE A 369 -15.46 23.43 15.92
CA ILE A 369 -14.95 22.65 14.79
C ILE A 369 -15.94 22.74 13.62
N ALA A 370 -15.54 23.43 12.55
CA ALA A 370 -16.35 23.54 11.34
C ALA A 370 -16.36 22.25 10.50
N GLU A 371 -15.24 21.51 10.47
CA GLU A 371 -15.07 20.24 9.75
C GLU A 371 -13.82 19.53 10.30
N TRP A 372 -13.90 18.23 10.57
CA TRP A 372 -12.72 17.43 10.91
C TRP A 372 -12.05 16.90 9.64
N ARG A 373 -11.03 17.61 9.17
CA ARG A 373 -10.38 17.34 7.88
C ARG A 373 -9.58 16.03 7.89
N ALA A 374 -9.33 15.51 6.70
CA ALA A 374 -8.48 14.34 6.48
C ALA A 374 -7.08 14.52 7.07
N GLY A 375 -6.62 13.52 7.82
CA GLY A 375 -5.30 13.52 8.48
C GLY A 375 -5.17 14.44 9.69
N GLN A 376 -6.17 15.27 10.00
CA GLN A 376 -6.04 16.38 10.94
C GLN A 376 -6.04 15.92 12.41
N CYS A 377 -5.13 16.50 13.19
CA CYS A 377 -5.14 16.41 14.65
C CYS A 377 -5.95 17.57 15.24
N LEU A 378 -6.83 17.26 16.19
CA LEU A 378 -7.59 18.24 16.97
C LEU A 378 -7.17 18.15 18.44
N ASN A 379 -7.16 19.30 19.10
CA ASN A 379 -6.60 19.45 20.44
C ASN A 379 -7.61 20.06 21.39
N TRP A 380 -7.63 19.56 22.63
CA TRP A 380 -8.44 20.11 23.72
C TRP A 380 -7.53 20.46 24.89
N THR A 381 -7.69 21.66 25.42
CA THR A 381 -6.92 22.17 26.55
C THR A 381 -7.80 22.63 27.68
N GLY A 382 -7.36 22.34 28.90
CA GLY A 382 -7.99 22.79 30.13
C GLY A 382 -9.27 22.08 30.51
N VAL A 383 -9.71 22.36 31.73
CA VAL A 383 -10.90 21.80 32.38
C VAL A 383 -11.63 22.88 33.17
N SER A 384 -12.82 22.59 33.71
CA SER A 384 -13.63 23.52 34.51
C SER A 384 -12.77 24.27 35.54
N THR A 385 -12.86 25.60 35.57
CA THR A 385 -12.09 26.45 36.49
C THR A 385 -12.74 26.64 37.85
N ASP A 386 -13.94 26.08 38.04
CA ASP A 386 -14.72 26.23 39.26
C ASP A 386 -14.01 25.58 40.46
N GLU A 387 -13.93 26.31 41.57
CA GLU A 387 -13.29 25.89 42.81
C GLU A 387 -14.13 24.86 43.57
N ASP A 388 -15.43 24.79 43.27
CA ASP A 388 -16.40 23.83 43.83
C ASP A 388 -16.60 22.60 42.95
N ALA A 389 -15.98 22.55 41.75
CA ALA A 389 -16.02 21.39 40.85
C ALA A 389 -15.09 20.27 41.32
N ALA A 390 -15.34 19.75 42.53
CA ALA A 390 -14.54 18.68 43.11
C ALA A 390 -14.62 17.38 42.29
N GLN A 391 -15.78 17.09 41.66
CA GLN A 391 -16.04 15.83 40.95
C GLN A 391 -16.36 16.05 39.47
N SER A 392 -15.96 15.10 38.63
CA SER A 392 -16.25 15.07 37.20
C SER A 392 -17.72 14.68 36.89
N PRO A 393 -18.29 15.02 35.71
CA PRO A 393 -17.63 15.34 34.44
C PRO A 393 -17.07 16.77 34.34
N TYR A 394 -15.82 16.88 33.87
CA TYR A 394 -15.22 18.16 33.51
C TYR A 394 -15.39 18.45 32.03
N HIS A 395 -15.39 19.73 31.66
CA HIS A 395 -15.48 20.15 30.26
C HIS A 395 -14.16 20.74 29.78
N SER A 396 -13.70 20.27 28.63
CA SER A 396 -12.55 20.79 27.90
C SER A 396 -13.01 21.32 26.54
N VAL A 397 -12.43 22.44 26.11
CA VAL A 397 -12.82 23.12 24.87
C VAL A 397 -11.75 22.87 23.81
N GLU A 398 -12.17 22.62 22.58
CA GLU A 398 -11.26 22.53 21.45
C GLU A 398 -10.50 23.85 21.27
N THR A 399 -9.19 23.74 21.04
CA THR A 399 -8.32 24.88 20.81
C THR A 399 -7.33 24.59 19.69
N GLN A 400 -7.11 25.59 18.83
CA GLN A 400 -6.05 25.56 17.83
C GLN A 400 -4.64 25.84 18.39
N SER A 401 -4.45 25.78 19.72
CA SER A 401 -3.17 26.13 20.38
C SER A 401 -2.74 25.02 21.35
N LYS A 402 -1.43 24.84 21.50
CA LYS A 402 -0.81 23.97 22.51
C LYS A 402 -0.52 24.70 23.83
N HIS A 403 -1.09 25.88 24.03
CA HIS A 403 -0.96 26.65 25.27
C HIS A 403 -1.80 26.04 26.40
N TRP A 404 -1.12 25.42 27.37
CA TRP A 404 -1.77 24.74 28.49
C TRP A 404 -1.52 25.42 29.86
N HIS A 405 -0.61 26.39 29.92
CA HIS A 405 -0.10 27.00 31.16
C HIS A 405 -1.02 28.06 31.80
N LEU A 406 -2.11 28.48 31.14
CA LEU A 406 -2.96 29.56 31.64
C LEU A 406 -3.87 29.05 32.78
N SER A 407 -3.99 29.82 33.85
CA SER A 407 -4.80 29.42 35.02
C SER A 407 -6.30 29.31 34.71
N LYS A 408 -6.78 29.95 33.62
CA LYS A 408 -8.14 29.79 33.07
C LYS A 408 -8.40 28.42 32.43
N HIS A 409 -7.37 27.57 32.32
CA HIS A 409 -7.41 26.21 31.80
C HIS A 409 -7.03 25.20 32.89
N THR A 410 -7.07 25.58 34.16
CA THR A 410 -6.67 24.73 35.30
C THR A 410 -7.87 24.47 36.21
N LEU A 411 -8.02 23.23 36.67
CA LEU A 411 -9.06 22.85 37.63
C LEU A 411 -8.95 23.68 38.93
N GLY A 412 -10.05 24.27 39.36
CA GLY A 412 -10.11 25.21 40.49
C GLY A 412 -9.37 26.52 40.24
N GLY A 413 -9.11 26.87 38.98
CA GLY A 413 -8.58 28.17 38.58
C GLY A 413 -7.22 28.50 39.20
N SER A 414 -7.14 29.65 39.88
CA SER A 414 -5.90 30.12 40.54
C SER A 414 -5.65 29.49 41.91
N VAL A 415 -6.70 28.94 42.52
CA VAL A 415 -6.74 28.41 43.90
C VAL A 415 -6.52 26.90 43.93
N GLY A 416 -7.21 26.15 43.07
CA GLY A 416 -7.34 24.69 43.10
C GLY A 416 -8.56 24.23 43.91
N ILE A 417 -8.93 22.95 43.82
CA ILE A 417 -10.04 22.34 44.58
C ILE A 417 -9.59 21.86 45.96
N ASP A 418 -10.50 21.73 46.93
CA ASP A 418 -10.17 21.22 48.27
C ASP A 418 -9.79 19.73 48.23
N THR A 419 -8.69 19.36 48.87
CA THR A 419 -8.32 17.94 49.06
C THR A 419 -8.88 17.34 50.35
N HIS A 420 -9.47 18.18 51.20
CA HIS A 420 -9.89 17.87 52.58
C HIS A 420 -8.77 17.47 53.54
N GLU A 421 -7.51 17.56 53.10
CA GLU A 421 -6.36 17.26 53.97
C GLU A 421 -5.72 18.52 54.55
N PRO A 422 -5.53 18.61 55.88
CA PRO A 422 -4.92 19.77 56.51
C PRO A 422 -3.53 20.07 55.97
N ARG A 423 -3.28 21.34 55.63
CA ARG A 423 -1.97 21.76 55.14
C ARG A 423 -0.98 22.01 56.25
N PHE A 424 0.30 22.06 55.87
CA PHE A 424 1.38 22.49 56.76
C PHE A 424 2.36 23.44 56.04
N PRO A 425 3.07 24.32 56.80
CA PRO A 425 4.01 25.27 56.23
C PRO A 425 5.34 24.62 55.84
N GLY A 426 6.04 25.20 54.85
CA GLY A 426 7.38 24.76 54.43
C GLY A 426 7.44 24.30 52.97
N ARG A 427 8.57 23.75 52.54
CA ARG A 427 8.67 23.10 51.22
C ARG A 427 7.97 21.75 51.25
N LEU A 428 7.29 21.42 50.16
CA LEU A 428 6.50 20.21 50.00
C LEU A 428 7.13 19.30 48.96
N ARG A 429 6.94 17.98 49.11
CA ARG A 429 7.23 16.98 48.10
C ARG A 429 6.13 15.92 48.14
N HIS A 430 5.92 15.20 47.05
CA HIS A 430 4.93 14.14 46.95
C HIS A 430 5.56 12.79 46.72
N SER A 431 4.91 11.75 47.24
CA SER A 431 5.23 10.39 46.86
C SER A 431 3.98 9.53 46.72
N SER A 432 4.08 8.50 45.86
CA SER A 432 3.17 7.37 45.79
C SER A 432 4.01 6.10 45.63
N PRO A 433 4.15 5.28 46.68
CA PRO A 433 5.17 4.23 46.74
C PRO A 433 4.85 2.98 45.89
N THR A 434 3.62 2.83 45.43
CA THR A 434 3.19 1.68 44.62
C THR A 434 3.19 2.05 43.14
N SER A 435 3.43 1.06 42.27
CA SER A 435 3.07 1.19 40.85
C SER A 435 1.56 1.23 40.69
N HIS A 436 1.07 1.95 39.69
CA HIS A 436 -0.36 2.08 39.39
C HIS A 436 -0.62 1.74 37.94
N GLU A 437 -1.76 1.13 37.62
CA GLU A 437 -2.16 0.87 36.25
C GLU A 437 -3.31 1.79 35.86
N LEU A 438 -3.08 2.63 34.84
CA LEU A 438 -4.15 3.43 34.25
C LEU A 438 -4.90 2.63 33.18
N SER A 439 -6.21 2.83 33.16
CA SER A 439 -7.08 2.46 32.04
C SER A 439 -7.72 3.72 31.49
N LEU A 440 -7.72 3.82 30.16
CA LEU A 440 -8.26 4.95 29.42
C LEU A 440 -9.28 4.44 28.41
N GLN A 441 -10.47 5.03 28.43
CA GLN A 441 -11.53 4.76 27.46
C GLN A 441 -11.95 6.06 26.78
N VAL A 442 -12.11 6.00 25.46
CA VAL A 442 -12.58 7.10 24.62
C VAL A 442 -13.98 6.78 24.14
N TYR A 443 -14.93 7.66 24.39
CA TYR A 443 -16.33 7.52 23.95
C TYR A 443 -16.70 8.62 22.98
N ALA A 444 -17.54 8.31 21.98
CA ALA A 444 -18.38 9.28 21.30
C ALA A 444 -19.70 9.43 22.07
N VAL A 445 -20.17 10.66 22.25
CA VAL A 445 -21.37 10.98 23.02
C VAL A 445 -22.31 11.84 22.19
N ASN A 446 -23.54 11.34 21.98
CA ASN A 446 -24.59 12.12 21.35
C ASN A 446 -25.04 13.22 22.32
N ARG A 447 -25.00 14.49 21.89
CA ARG A 447 -25.32 15.63 22.76
C ARG A 447 -26.79 15.70 23.17
N SER A 448 -27.69 15.26 22.30
CA SER A 448 -29.13 15.32 22.50
C SER A 448 -29.62 14.21 23.44
N THR A 449 -29.06 13.01 23.32
CA THR A 449 -29.50 11.81 24.09
C THR A 449 -28.59 11.46 25.26
N ASN A 450 -27.34 11.96 25.29
CA ASN A 450 -26.24 11.50 26.16
C ASN A 450 -25.93 9.99 26.03
N GLU A 451 -26.32 9.36 24.92
CA GLU A 451 -25.91 8.00 24.60
C GLU A 451 -24.40 7.95 24.34
N ARG A 452 -23.72 6.96 24.93
CA ARG A 452 -22.26 6.78 24.82
C ARG A 452 -21.94 5.56 23.96
N ARG A 453 -21.00 5.71 23.03
CA ARG A 453 -20.46 4.62 22.20
C ARG A 453 -18.95 4.55 22.40
N LEU A 454 -18.44 3.40 22.84
CA LEU A 454 -17.00 3.20 23.07
C LEU A 454 -16.26 3.19 21.73
N LEU A 455 -15.26 4.05 21.56
CA LEU A 455 -14.42 4.13 20.36
C LEU A 455 -13.14 3.32 20.52
N SER A 456 -12.46 3.47 21.65
CA SER A 456 -11.22 2.77 21.95
C SER A 456 -10.97 2.66 23.45
N GLN A 457 -10.21 1.65 23.84
CA GLN A 457 -9.79 1.37 25.20
C GLN A 457 -8.32 0.96 25.24
N ILE A 458 -7.58 1.54 26.16
CA ILE A 458 -6.18 1.25 26.43
C ILE A 458 -6.08 0.82 27.89
N ASN A 459 -5.63 -0.42 28.12
CA ASN A 459 -5.44 -1.00 29.45
C ASN A 459 -3.96 -1.31 29.70
N GLY A 460 -3.61 -1.53 30.97
CA GLY A 460 -2.26 -1.98 31.34
C GLY A 460 -1.18 -0.89 31.23
N LEU A 461 -1.57 0.39 31.28
CA LEU A 461 -0.61 1.50 31.38
C LEU A 461 -0.05 1.55 32.81
N SER A 462 0.92 0.70 33.12
CA SER A 462 1.71 0.70 34.36
C SER A 462 2.62 1.93 34.52
N TYR A 463 2.39 2.73 35.56
CA TYR A 463 3.25 3.84 35.97
C TYR A 463 4.14 3.41 37.12
N LEU A 464 5.43 3.74 37.03
CA LEU A 464 6.37 3.58 38.12
C LEU A 464 5.96 4.46 39.33
N PRO A 465 6.44 4.12 40.55
CA PRO A 465 6.17 4.91 41.75
C PRO A 465 6.41 6.40 41.51
N LEU A 466 5.45 7.22 41.92
CA LEU A 466 5.54 8.67 41.75
C LEU A 466 6.43 9.23 42.87
N SER A 467 7.44 10.02 42.51
CA SER A 467 8.20 10.82 43.46
C SER A 467 8.48 12.17 42.83
N THR A 468 8.24 13.25 43.56
CA THR A 468 8.81 14.56 43.20
C THR A 468 10.28 14.63 43.62
N ASP A 469 10.97 15.68 43.19
CA ASP A 469 12.34 16.00 43.62
C ASP A 469 12.51 15.89 45.15
N GLN A 470 13.67 15.36 45.58
CA GLN A 470 14.03 15.26 46.99
C GLN A 470 14.09 16.63 47.66
N ASP A 471 14.48 17.68 46.91
CA ASP A 471 14.50 19.06 47.39
C ASP A 471 13.09 19.66 47.53
N GLY A 472 12.08 19.04 46.90
CA GLY A 472 10.70 19.50 46.87
C GLY A 472 10.52 20.91 46.29
N TYR A 473 9.33 21.47 46.44
CA TYR A 473 8.94 22.76 45.87
C TYR A 473 8.26 23.64 46.93
N GLY A 474 8.16 24.95 46.67
CA GLY A 474 7.54 25.88 47.62
C GLY A 474 6.06 25.55 47.86
N ASN A 475 5.55 25.64 49.10
CA ASN A 475 4.15 25.30 49.37
C ASN A 475 3.13 26.12 48.57
N THR A 476 3.46 27.32 48.09
CA THR A 476 2.57 28.12 47.24
C THR A 476 2.86 27.96 45.75
N HIS A 477 3.65 26.97 45.33
CA HIS A 477 3.97 26.73 43.92
C HIS A 477 2.71 26.54 43.08
N SER A 478 2.65 27.20 41.93
CA SER A 478 1.51 27.20 41.02
C SER A 478 1.73 26.34 39.78
N GLY A 479 2.95 25.83 39.58
CA GLY A 479 3.26 24.93 38.48
C GLY A 479 2.94 23.47 38.76
N THR A 480 2.88 22.67 37.71
CA THR A 480 2.81 21.21 37.70
C THR A 480 3.97 20.55 38.45
N THR A 481 3.64 19.63 39.33
CA THR A 481 4.63 18.92 40.16
C THR A 481 4.76 17.45 39.83
N PHE A 482 3.69 16.84 39.30
CA PHE A 482 3.69 15.45 38.81
C PHE A 482 2.56 15.26 37.80
N GLY A 483 2.57 14.16 37.05
CA GLY A 483 1.51 13.90 36.06
C GLY A 483 1.72 12.62 35.26
N TYR A 484 0.86 12.48 34.25
CA TYR A 484 0.77 11.37 33.32
C TYR A 484 0.80 11.91 31.90
N HIS A 485 1.69 11.39 31.06
CA HIS A 485 1.77 11.76 29.65
C HIS A 485 1.78 10.52 28.77
N ILE A 486 0.66 10.26 28.11
CA ILE A 486 0.49 9.17 27.17
C ILE A 486 0.66 9.76 25.77
N GLN A 487 1.70 9.36 25.05
CA GLN A 487 1.95 9.81 23.69
C GLN A 487 2.12 8.62 22.75
N LEU A 488 1.36 8.61 21.65
CA LEU A 488 1.50 7.63 20.58
C LEU A 488 2.90 7.75 19.97
N ARG A 489 3.59 6.62 19.84
CA ARG A 489 4.94 6.62 19.30
C ARG A 489 4.91 6.98 17.82
N GLY A 490 5.41 8.16 17.49
CA GLY A 490 5.73 8.55 16.11
C GLY A 490 7.06 7.96 15.58
N PRO A 491 7.33 8.13 14.29
CA PRO A 491 8.54 7.63 13.61
C PRO A 491 9.89 7.94 14.30
N PRO A 492 10.12 9.15 14.84
CA PRO A 492 11.41 9.49 15.45
C PRO A 492 11.79 8.67 16.70
N HIS A 493 10.85 7.94 17.31
CA HIS A 493 11.12 7.10 18.48
C HIS A 493 11.82 5.77 18.12
N SER A 494 12.13 5.54 16.84
CA SER A 494 12.75 4.31 16.33
C SER A 494 14.01 4.55 15.48
N ASN A 495 14.63 5.74 15.57
CA ASN A 495 15.80 6.12 14.75
C ASN A 495 17.04 5.23 14.92
N ALA A 496 17.09 4.40 15.96
CA ALA A 496 18.20 3.48 16.21
C ALA A 496 18.10 2.16 15.42
N ASP A 497 17.01 1.95 14.66
CA ASP A 497 16.82 0.74 13.85
C ASP A 497 17.26 0.95 12.39
N PRO A 498 18.24 0.18 11.89
CA PRO A 498 18.69 0.28 10.50
C PRO A 498 17.69 -0.27 9.48
N ASN A 499 16.83 -1.24 9.85
CA ASN A 499 15.82 -1.82 8.96
C ASN A 499 14.55 -0.95 8.88
N TYR A 500 14.23 -0.28 9.98
CA TYR A 500 13.04 0.55 10.14
C TYR A 500 13.43 1.99 10.49
N TYR A 501 14.40 2.50 9.73
CA TYR A 501 14.96 3.83 9.94
C TYR A 501 13.85 4.87 9.86
N ARG A 502 13.57 5.53 10.99
CA ARG A 502 12.41 6.42 11.18
C ARG A 502 11.06 5.71 10.97
N GLY A 503 10.77 4.66 11.73
CA GLY A 503 9.40 4.23 11.96
C GLY A 503 9.20 2.72 12.12
N ARG A 504 9.13 2.25 13.36
CA ARG A 504 8.52 0.94 13.68
C ARG A 504 7.03 1.00 14.01
N TRP A 505 6.48 2.19 14.20
CA TRP A 505 5.16 2.33 14.81
C TRP A 505 4.05 1.60 14.02
N LEU A 506 3.88 1.87 12.72
CA LEU A 506 2.93 1.09 11.88
C LEU A 506 3.43 -0.32 11.51
N TYR A 507 4.66 -0.67 11.86
CA TYR A 507 5.17 -2.03 11.72
C TYR A 507 4.71 -2.91 12.88
N ASP A 508 4.83 -2.42 14.11
CA ASP A 508 4.58 -3.20 15.33
C ASP A 508 3.08 -3.20 15.72
N HIS A 509 2.32 -2.15 15.37
CA HIS A 509 0.92 -2.01 15.80
C HIS A 509 0.03 -1.30 14.78
N ASP A 510 -1.24 -1.69 14.73
CA ASP A 510 -2.30 -0.90 14.09
C ASP A 510 -2.93 0.04 15.13
N PRO A 511 -2.79 1.37 14.99
CA PRO A 511 -3.31 2.32 15.98
C PRO A 511 -4.85 2.42 15.95
N ARG A 512 -5.53 1.78 14.99
CA ARG A 512 -7.00 1.65 14.94
C ARG A 512 -7.52 0.56 15.89
N ASN A 513 -6.65 -0.18 16.56
CA ASN A 513 -7.09 -1.26 17.45
C ASN A 513 -7.96 -0.70 18.60
N PRO A 514 -9.25 -1.08 18.67
CA PRO A 514 -10.17 -0.53 19.67
C PRO A 514 -9.88 -1.05 21.08
N GLN A 515 -9.16 -2.16 21.23
CA GLN A 515 -8.83 -2.76 22.53
C GLN A 515 -7.36 -3.13 22.56
N LEU A 516 -6.52 -2.12 22.73
CA LEU A 516 -5.08 -2.29 22.65
C LEU A 516 -4.54 -3.03 23.86
N THR A 517 -3.93 -4.18 23.63
CA THR A 517 -3.20 -4.93 24.66
C THR A 517 -1.72 -4.57 24.62
N LEU A 518 -1.22 -4.00 25.72
CA LEU A 518 0.19 -3.64 25.84
C LEU A 518 1.01 -4.85 26.30
N ASN A 519 2.24 -4.97 25.81
CA ASN A 519 3.20 -5.98 26.28
C ASN A 519 3.56 -5.72 27.75
N SER A 520 3.78 -6.76 28.56
CA SER A 520 4.39 -6.63 29.90
C SER A 520 5.65 -5.74 29.96
N ASN A 521 6.49 -5.74 28.92
CA ASN A 521 7.73 -4.95 28.80
C ASN A 521 7.54 -3.61 28.08
N TRP A 522 6.29 -3.15 27.90
CA TRP A 522 5.95 -1.91 27.19
C TRP A 522 6.67 -0.66 27.76
N HIS A 523 7.08 -0.72 29.04
CA HIS A 523 7.75 0.32 29.80
C HIS A 523 9.24 0.51 29.47
N LEU A 524 9.83 -0.30 28.61
CA LEU A 524 11.23 -0.14 28.18
C LEU A 524 11.38 1.00 27.17
N ASP A 525 12.40 1.84 27.38
CA ASP A 525 12.74 2.92 26.45
C ASP A 525 13.51 2.31 25.29
N SER A 526 12.81 1.97 24.22
CA SER A 526 13.38 1.56 22.93
C SER A 526 14.52 0.54 23.03
N THR A 527 14.18 -0.75 23.12
CA THR A 527 15.12 -1.87 22.96
C THR A 527 14.86 -2.53 21.59
N PRO A 528 15.55 -2.11 20.51
CA PRO A 528 15.33 -2.61 19.13
C PRO A 528 15.50 -4.14 19.00
N ASP A 529 16.31 -4.71 19.89
CA ASP A 529 16.63 -6.12 20.03
C ASP A 529 15.47 -6.97 20.57
N GLN A 530 14.55 -6.38 21.33
CA GLN A 530 13.39 -7.10 21.91
C GLN A 530 12.19 -7.21 20.95
N GLN A 531 12.25 -6.59 19.76
CA GLN A 531 11.19 -6.59 18.72
C GLN A 531 9.76 -6.22 19.17
N GLN A 532 9.54 -5.79 20.42
CA GLN A 532 8.21 -5.57 20.97
C GLN A 532 8.18 -4.28 21.79
N GLY A 533 7.97 -3.16 21.10
CA GLY A 533 7.73 -1.87 21.74
C GLY A 533 6.24 -1.66 22.04
N SER A 534 5.94 -0.91 23.09
CA SER A 534 4.60 -0.35 23.28
C SER A 534 4.22 0.56 22.10
N PRO A 535 2.96 0.62 21.68
CA PRO A 535 2.43 1.68 20.82
C PRO A 535 2.57 3.08 21.44
N TYR A 536 2.61 3.19 22.77
CA TYR A 536 2.73 4.45 23.50
C TYR A 536 4.09 4.60 24.20
N ILE A 537 4.55 5.83 24.40
CA ILE A 537 5.77 6.09 25.17
C ILE A 537 5.49 5.85 26.67
N PRO A 538 6.37 5.14 27.40
CA PRO A 538 6.17 4.89 28.82
C PRO A 538 6.64 6.04 29.70
N VAL A 539 5.89 6.32 30.77
CA VAL A 539 6.22 7.33 31.78
C VAL A 539 6.88 6.66 32.98
N LYS A 540 8.05 7.14 33.39
CA LYS A 540 8.94 6.43 34.33
C LYS A 540 9.03 6.99 35.75
N ASP A 541 8.56 8.21 36.01
CA ASP A 541 8.25 8.74 37.34
C ASP A 541 7.63 10.14 37.14
N GLY A 542 6.95 10.70 38.14
CA GLY A 542 6.24 11.97 38.01
C GLY A 542 7.10 13.21 37.70
N ILE A 543 8.43 13.07 37.62
CA ILE A 543 9.39 14.14 37.36
C ILE A 543 10.23 13.92 36.10
N THR A 544 10.36 12.68 35.62
CA THR A 544 11.15 12.30 34.46
C THR A 544 10.36 12.63 33.19
N PRO A 545 10.80 13.63 32.41
CA PRO A 545 10.26 13.86 31.09
C PRO A 545 10.47 12.62 30.23
N LEU A 546 9.51 12.31 29.35
CA LEU A 546 9.66 11.25 28.37
C LEU A 546 10.97 11.41 27.58
N LEU A 547 11.60 10.30 27.18
CA LEU A 547 12.70 10.32 26.20
C LEU A 547 12.16 10.83 24.85
N SER A 548 12.17 12.15 24.74
CA SER A 548 11.77 13.05 23.66
C SER A 548 10.31 13.56 23.71
N PRO A 549 10.10 14.89 23.62
CA PRO A 549 11.10 15.92 23.34
C PRO A 549 11.98 16.20 24.56
N THR A 550 13.21 16.68 24.33
CA THR A 550 14.32 16.71 25.31
C THR A 550 13.92 17.25 26.68
N PRO A 551 14.62 16.87 27.77
CA PRO A 551 14.25 17.21 29.15
C PRO A 551 13.94 18.68 29.44
N GLU A 552 14.41 19.62 28.61
CA GLU A 552 14.11 21.06 28.75
C GLU A 552 12.74 21.50 28.16
N SER A 553 12.04 20.62 27.42
CA SER A 553 10.90 20.96 26.56
C SER A 553 9.52 20.51 27.07
N ILE A 554 9.48 19.56 28.01
CA ILE A 554 8.34 19.33 28.91
C ILE A 554 8.69 20.04 30.24
N ASN A 555 9.03 21.32 30.14
CA ASN A 555 9.32 22.15 31.30
C ASN A 555 8.35 23.33 31.28
N GLU A 556 7.75 23.63 32.43
CA GLU A 556 6.84 24.77 32.63
C GLU A 556 7.48 26.14 32.41
N ALA A 557 8.80 26.18 32.18
CA ALA A 557 9.50 27.37 31.73
C ALA A 557 8.94 27.93 30.41
N THR A 558 8.21 27.14 29.62
CA THR A 558 7.59 27.59 28.37
C THR A 558 6.07 27.53 28.39
N ALA A 559 5.42 28.53 27.78
CA ALA A 559 3.97 28.70 27.66
C ALA A 559 3.24 27.58 26.86
N SER A 560 3.96 26.63 26.26
CA SER A 560 3.43 25.64 25.32
C SER A 560 4.03 24.25 25.58
N ILE A 561 3.35 23.19 25.14
CA ILE A 561 3.96 21.86 25.01
C ILE A 561 4.93 21.93 23.83
N ASN A 562 6.22 22.09 24.09
CA ASN A 562 7.23 22.25 23.04
C ASN A 562 7.84 20.90 22.66
N ALA A 563 7.98 20.65 21.34
CA ALA A 563 8.73 19.50 20.83
C ALA A 563 10.08 19.94 20.24
N SER A 564 11.18 19.35 20.69
CA SER A 564 12.53 19.64 20.16
C SER A 564 12.85 18.90 18.85
N VAL A 565 12.03 17.90 18.48
CA VAL A 565 12.19 17.12 17.24
C VAL A 565 11.09 17.49 16.26
N PHE A 566 11.43 18.39 15.33
CA PHE A 566 10.52 18.94 14.32
C PHE A 566 10.05 17.95 13.24
N ARG A 567 10.57 16.72 13.25
CA ARG A 567 10.32 15.70 12.21
C ARG A 567 9.32 14.63 12.65
N ARG A 568 8.35 14.96 13.51
CA ARG A 568 7.29 14.01 13.92
C ARG A 568 6.10 14.11 12.96
N LEU A 569 5.53 12.96 12.59
CA LEU A 569 4.37 12.87 11.70
C LEU A 569 3.15 13.63 12.22
N LEU A 570 2.90 13.55 13.53
CA LEU A 570 1.74 14.15 14.22
C LEU A 570 2.10 15.41 15.01
N ASP A 571 3.36 15.84 15.03
CA ASP A 571 3.76 17.05 15.74
C ASP A 571 4.84 17.83 14.96
N ARG A 572 4.38 18.83 14.21
CA ARG A 572 5.19 19.72 13.39
C ARG A 572 5.15 21.16 13.90
N SER A 573 5.05 21.35 15.22
CA SER A 573 5.21 22.66 15.86
C SER A 573 6.62 22.81 16.41
N ALA A 574 7.33 23.90 16.09
CA ALA A 574 8.58 24.28 16.76
C ALA A 574 8.52 25.74 17.22
N GLY A 575 9.05 26.01 18.42
CA GLY A 575 8.88 27.28 19.11
C GLY A 575 10.15 28.14 19.21
N GLN A 576 10.15 29.27 18.49
CA GLN A 576 10.42 30.66 18.93
C GLN A 576 9.83 31.59 17.84
N GLN A 577 9.34 32.78 18.20
CA GLN A 577 8.75 33.80 17.30
C GLN A 577 7.32 33.54 16.74
N GLY A 578 6.39 33.00 17.54
CA GLY A 578 4.95 33.10 17.21
C GLY A 578 4.36 32.01 16.32
N HIS A 579 5.15 31.02 15.88
CA HIS A 579 4.66 29.82 15.18
C HIS A 579 4.58 28.57 16.09
N ALA A 580 4.68 28.75 17.40
CA ALA A 580 4.69 27.66 18.39
C ALA A 580 3.31 26.98 18.55
N ASP A 581 2.26 27.59 18.01
CA ASP A 581 0.87 27.26 18.31
C ASP A 581 0.08 26.75 17.11
N GLU A 582 0.60 26.81 15.89
CA GLU A 582 -0.16 26.46 14.68
C GLU A 582 -0.12 24.94 14.37
N LEU A 583 -1.30 24.34 14.20
CA LEU A 583 -1.52 22.92 14.00
C LEU A 583 -1.37 22.49 12.53
N TRP A 584 -0.14 22.57 12.00
CA TRP A 584 0.18 22.04 10.66
C TRP A 584 0.35 20.51 10.70
N GLN A 585 -0.61 19.71 11.17
CA GLN A 585 -0.40 18.29 11.53
C GLN A 585 -1.29 17.31 10.76
N ASP A 586 -1.56 17.62 9.49
CA ASP A 586 -2.42 16.76 8.67
C ASP A 586 -1.64 15.63 7.99
N SER A 587 -1.78 14.41 8.49
CA SER A 587 -1.06 13.23 8.01
C SER A 587 -2.01 12.01 7.94
N PRO A 588 -2.80 11.82 6.86
CA PRO A 588 -3.62 10.63 6.72
C PRO A 588 -2.72 9.39 6.49
N VAL A 589 -3.05 8.23 7.04
CA VAL A 589 -2.30 6.97 6.79
C VAL A 589 -3.19 5.83 6.26
N PHE A 590 -4.49 5.90 6.49
CA PHE A 590 -5.47 4.91 6.02
C PHE A 590 -6.44 5.54 5.04
N GLU A 591 -6.92 4.74 4.09
CA GLU A 591 -7.95 5.16 3.15
C GLU A 591 -9.25 4.37 3.38
N LEU A 592 -10.37 5.09 3.29
CA LEU A 592 -11.71 4.51 3.31
C LEU A 592 -12.23 4.32 1.88
N PRO A 593 -13.02 3.28 1.62
CA PRO A 593 -13.56 3.06 0.28
C PRO A 593 -14.60 4.11 -0.07
N ILE A 594 -14.35 4.88 -1.13
CA ILE A 594 -15.34 5.79 -1.71
C ILE A 594 -15.82 5.35 -3.10
N THR A 595 -15.17 4.33 -3.69
CA THR A 595 -15.60 3.67 -4.92
C THR A 595 -15.25 2.19 -4.83
N GLU A 596 -15.89 1.35 -5.66
CA GLU A 596 -15.59 -0.08 -5.64
C GLU A 596 -14.11 -0.36 -5.99
N PRO A 597 -13.45 -1.26 -5.26
CA PRO A 597 -12.09 -1.65 -5.55
C PRO A 597 -11.99 -2.35 -6.92
N HIS A 598 -10.92 -2.06 -7.66
CA HIS A 598 -10.65 -2.67 -8.97
C HIS A 598 -9.52 -3.69 -8.93
N ASN A 599 -8.81 -3.79 -7.80
CA ASN A 599 -7.70 -4.71 -7.60
C ASN A 599 -7.64 -5.10 -6.12
N LEU A 600 -7.09 -6.27 -5.81
CA LEU A 600 -7.01 -6.75 -4.43
C LEU A 600 -6.09 -5.89 -3.56
N ALA A 601 -5.01 -5.35 -4.12
CA ALA A 601 -4.05 -4.53 -3.38
C ALA A 601 -4.66 -3.21 -2.86
N SER A 602 -5.76 -2.72 -3.45
CA SER A 602 -6.51 -1.56 -2.94
C SER A 602 -7.16 -1.83 -1.58
N LEU A 603 -7.27 -3.10 -1.18
CA LEU A 603 -7.71 -3.49 0.16
C LEU A 603 -6.60 -3.38 1.22
N GLN A 604 -5.40 -2.90 0.88
CA GLN A 604 -4.29 -2.76 1.83
C GLN A 604 -4.66 -1.97 3.10
N HIS A 605 -5.70 -1.13 3.05
CA HIS A 605 -6.17 -0.33 4.19
C HIS A 605 -7.20 -1.04 5.08
N LEU A 606 -7.54 -2.31 4.82
CA LEU A 606 -8.42 -3.09 5.71
C LEU A 606 -7.81 -3.21 7.12
N TYR A 607 -8.67 -3.27 8.13
CA TYR A 607 -8.28 -3.51 9.50
C TYR A 607 -8.38 -5.00 9.82
N PHE A 608 -7.29 -5.56 10.37
CA PHE A 608 -7.18 -6.93 10.86
C PHE A 608 -6.92 -6.88 12.36
N HIS A 609 -7.82 -7.46 13.17
CA HIS A 609 -7.76 -7.33 14.62
C HIS A 609 -6.47 -7.92 15.21
N ASN A 610 -5.78 -7.18 16.08
CA ASN A 610 -4.50 -7.56 16.70
C ASN A 610 -3.36 -7.92 15.73
N GLU A 611 -3.45 -7.48 14.48
CA GLU A 611 -2.39 -7.70 13.50
C GLU A 611 -1.84 -6.41 12.94
N ARG A 612 -0.69 -6.53 12.29
CA ARG A 612 -0.02 -5.43 11.61
C ARG A 612 -0.89 -4.90 10.45
N PRO A 613 -0.94 -3.58 10.20
CA PRO A 613 -1.66 -3.02 9.04
C PRO A 613 -0.98 -3.36 7.70
N PHE A 614 -1.66 -3.03 6.60
CA PHE A 614 -1.14 -3.14 5.23
C PHE A 614 -0.71 -4.55 4.81
N GLN A 615 -1.41 -5.59 5.29
CA GLN A 615 -1.04 -6.97 4.98
C GLN A 615 -1.25 -7.34 3.51
N ILE A 616 -2.38 -6.92 2.93
CA ILE A 616 -2.77 -7.33 1.59
C ILE A 616 -1.81 -6.71 0.58
N GLY A 617 -1.04 -7.57 -0.09
CA GLY A 617 -0.09 -7.15 -1.11
C GLY A 617 1.32 -6.84 -0.58
N ASN A 618 1.58 -6.96 0.72
CA ASN A 618 2.93 -6.89 1.29
C ASN A 618 3.40 -8.26 1.80
N SER A 619 4.71 -8.44 1.99
CA SER A 619 5.30 -9.76 2.25
C SER A 619 4.82 -10.41 3.55
N TRP A 620 4.59 -9.61 4.58
CA TRP A 620 4.11 -10.08 5.88
C TRP A 620 2.65 -10.53 5.85
N GLY A 621 1.90 -10.27 4.78
CA GLY A 621 0.53 -10.79 4.62
C GLY A 621 0.45 -12.32 4.57
N ARG A 622 1.56 -13.02 4.30
CA ARG A 622 1.66 -14.48 4.43
C ARG A 622 1.71 -14.95 5.89
N SER A 623 2.33 -14.16 6.76
CA SER A 623 2.61 -14.49 8.16
C SER A 623 1.49 -14.08 9.11
N GLY A 624 0.49 -13.33 8.64
CA GLY A 624 -0.74 -13.06 9.38
C GLY A 624 -1.52 -14.34 9.67
N ARG A 625 -2.46 -14.27 10.63
CA ARG A 625 -3.40 -15.35 10.96
C ARG A 625 -4.17 -15.81 9.73
N GLN A 626 -4.52 -14.84 8.88
CA GLN A 626 -5.01 -15.10 7.53
C GLN A 626 -3.88 -14.85 6.53
N ASN A 627 -3.59 -15.84 5.67
CA ASN A 627 -2.66 -15.67 4.56
C ASN A 627 -3.32 -14.82 3.46
N THR A 628 -3.19 -13.50 3.57
CA THR A 628 -3.78 -12.54 2.63
C THR A 628 -3.06 -12.54 1.28
N ASN A 629 -1.81 -12.97 1.21
CA ASN A 629 -1.08 -13.10 -0.06
C ASN A 629 -1.67 -14.21 -0.94
N ALA A 630 -2.20 -15.28 -0.34
CA ALA A 630 -2.91 -16.33 -1.06
C ALA A 630 -4.21 -15.84 -1.72
N TRP A 631 -4.74 -14.67 -1.35
CA TRP A 631 -5.94 -14.12 -1.97
C TRP A 631 -5.73 -13.77 -3.45
N PHE A 632 -4.51 -13.38 -3.83
CA PHE A 632 -4.17 -13.05 -5.22
C PHE A 632 -4.19 -14.27 -6.15
N ASP A 633 -4.13 -15.49 -5.60
CA ASP A 633 -4.27 -16.73 -6.36
C ASP A 633 -5.71 -17.24 -6.39
N ARG A 634 -6.64 -16.58 -5.70
CA ARG A 634 -8.02 -17.07 -5.50
C ARG A 634 -9.08 -16.10 -6.00
N TYR A 635 -8.81 -14.80 -5.90
CA TYR A 635 -9.83 -13.76 -6.02
C TYR A 635 -9.45 -12.72 -7.06
N PHE A 636 -10.46 -12.02 -7.58
CA PHE A 636 -10.28 -10.81 -8.40
C PHE A 636 -11.49 -9.88 -8.21
N PHE A 637 -11.41 -8.67 -8.74
CA PHE A 637 -12.56 -7.75 -8.84
C PHE A 637 -12.91 -7.52 -10.30
N SER A 638 -14.17 -7.79 -10.66
CA SER A 638 -14.73 -7.40 -11.95
C SER A 638 -15.45 -6.05 -11.92
N GLY A 639 -15.75 -5.53 -10.71
CA GLY A 639 -16.49 -4.30 -10.37
C GLY A 639 -17.82 -4.06 -11.10
N SER A 640 -18.46 -5.13 -11.60
CA SER A 640 -19.78 -5.04 -12.24
C SER A 640 -20.85 -5.43 -11.25
N HIS A 641 -21.54 -4.45 -10.65
CA HIS A 641 -22.72 -4.73 -9.80
C HIS A 641 -23.97 -3.95 -10.21
N GLU A 642 -23.86 -2.86 -10.97
CA GLU A 642 -25.01 -2.14 -11.54
C GLU A 642 -24.92 -2.10 -13.05
N ALA A 643 -26.04 -1.81 -13.72
CA ALA A 643 -26.29 -1.79 -15.17
C ALA A 643 -25.41 -0.79 -15.96
N ALA A 644 -24.10 -0.79 -15.71
CA ALA A 644 -23.07 -0.12 -16.48
C ALA A 644 -22.69 -1.05 -17.65
N PRO A 645 -22.76 -0.60 -18.92
CA PRO A 645 -22.78 -1.51 -20.08
C PRO A 645 -21.46 -2.22 -20.43
N LYS A 646 -20.41 -2.12 -19.60
CA LYS A 646 -19.07 -2.64 -19.94
C LYS A 646 -18.30 -3.12 -18.70
N PRO A 647 -17.69 -4.32 -18.73
CA PRO A 647 -16.67 -4.67 -17.75
C PRO A 647 -15.52 -3.66 -17.81
N PHE A 648 -14.74 -3.53 -16.73
CA PHE A 648 -13.61 -2.58 -16.66
C PHE A 648 -12.72 -2.66 -17.90
N PRO A 649 -12.03 -1.57 -18.27
CA PRO A 649 -11.25 -1.46 -19.51
C PRO A 649 -10.18 -2.55 -19.72
N HIS A 650 -9.84 -3.31 -18.68
CA HIS A 650 -8.87 -4.41 -18.74
C HIS A 650 -9.48 -5.79 -18.98
N PHE A 651 -10.81 -5.95 -19.00
CA PHE A 651 -11.45 -7.23 -19.25
C PHE A 651 -12.10 -7.30 -20.63
N LYS A 652 -11.92 -8.43 -21.31
CA LYS A 652 -12.58 -8.81 -22.56
C LYS A 652 -13.64 -9.87 -22.27
N SER A 653 -14.89 -9.61 -22.62
CA SER A 653 -15.91 -10.65 -22.62
C SER A 653 -15.73 -11.60 -23.81
N ILE A 654 -16.05 -12.88 -23.60
CA ILE A 654 -16.02 -13.94 -24.61
C ILE A 654 -17.48 -14.29 -24.98
N GLY A 655 -18.01 -13.70 -26.06
CA GLY A 655 -19.36 -14.00 -26.61
C GLY A 655 -20.19 -12.74 -26.92
N ASP A 656 -21.34 -12.92 -27.56
CA ASP A 656 -22.35 -11.86 -27.75
C ASP A 656 -23.03 -11.54 -26.42
N ARG A 657 -23.23 -10.25 -26.14
CA ARG A 657 -23.69 -9.71 -24.86
C ARG A 657 -25.21 -9.75 -24.75
N ASP A 658 -25.72 -10.17 -23.59
CA ASP A 658 -26.94 -9.60 -23.02
C ASP A 658 -26.52 -8.53 -22.01
N ASP A 659 -26.94 -7.29 -22.24
CA ASP A 659 -26.43 -6.03 -21.65
C ASP A 659 -26.70 -5.85 -20.14
N THR A 660 -27.18 -6.90 -19.45
CA THR A 660 -27.72 -6.82 -18.08
C THR A 660 -27.18 -7.88 -17.11
N SER A 661 -26.27 -8.78 -17.53
CA SER A 661 -25.81 -9.89 -16.69
C SER A 661 -24.34 -9.77 -16.25
N THR A 662 -24.11 -10.06 -14.97
CA THR A 662 -22.79 -10.29 -14.37
C THR A 662 -22.01 -11.34 -15.17
N VAL A 663 -20.78 -11.02 -15.60
CA VAL A 663 -20.01 -11.93 -16.44
C VAL A 663 -19.14 -12.85 -15.56
N PRO A 664 -19.39 -14.17 -15.53
CA PRO A 664 -18.56 -15.11 -14.79
C PRO A 664 -17.12 -15.17 -15.33
N ALA A 665 -16.17 -15.57 -14.47
CA ALA A 665 -14.75 -15.68 -14.84
C ALA A 665 -14.48 -16.58 -16.08
N ASN A 666 -15.37 -17.53 -16.39
CA ASN A 666 -15.25 -18.40 -17.57
C ASN A 666 -15.60 -17.70 -18.90
N GLN A 667 -16.13 -16.48 -18.85
CA GLN A 667 -16.46 -15.64 -19.99
C GLN A 667 -15.59 -14.37 -20.05
N LEU A 668 -14.56 -14.26 -19.20
CA LEU A 668 -13.65 -13.13 -19.16
C LEU A 668 -12.22 -13.52 -19.56
N LEU A 669 -11.55 -12.62 -20.29
CA LEU A 669 -10.11 -12.57 -20.45
C LEU A 669 -9.57 -11.25 -19.92
N VAL A 670 -8.38 -11.27 -19.36
CA VAL A 670 -7.63 -10.07 -18.97
C VAL A 670 -6.83 -9.59 -20.18
N HIS A 671 -7.05 -8.36 -20.63
CA HIS A 671 -6.23 -7.69 -21.63
C HIS A 671 -4.88 -7.29 -21.04
N ASN A 672 -3.84 -7.31 -21.89
CA ASN A 672 -2.47 -6.89 -21.53
C ASN A 672 -1.90 -7.64 -20.32
N ARG A 673 -2.26 -8.93 -20.18
CA ARG A 673 -1.75 -9.78 -19.09
C ARG A 673 -0.22 -9.78 -19.11
N PHE A 674 0.41 -9.56 -17.97
CA PHE A 674 1.87 -9.56 -17.86
C PHE A 674 2.35 -10.67 -16.93
N ASN A 675 3.34 -11.44 -17.36
CA ASN A 675 3.90 -12.54 -16.60
C ASN A 675 5.00 -12.04 -15.67
N ILE A 676 4.81 -12.19 -14.35
CA ILE A 676 5.76 -11.75 -13.32
C ILE A 676 7.12 -12.44 -13.41
N ASN A 677 7.20 -13.57 -14.12
CA ASN A 677 8.45 -14.30 -14.36
C ASN A 677 9.23 -13.77 -15.58
N SER A 678 8.89 -12.58 -16.09
CA SER A 678 9.64 -11.94 -17.17
C SER A 678 11.04 -11.53 -16.69
N THR A 679 12.05 -11.95 -17.44
CA THR A 679 13.45 -11.53 -17.26
C THR A 679 13.86 -10.44 -18.25
N SER A 680 12.89 -9.72 -18.84
CA SER A 680 13.16 -8.59 -19.73
C SER A 680 13.12 -7.29 -18.94
N ILE A 681 14.27 -6.64 -18.80
CA ILE A 681 14.40 -5.32 -18.16
C ILE A 681 13.53 -4.29 -18.91
N PRO A 682 13.62 -4.15 -20.25
CA PRO A 682 12.75 -3.27 -21.02
C PRO A 682 11.25 -3.50 -20.78
N ALA A 683 10.81 -4.76 -20.66
CA ALA A 683 9.41 -5.06 -20.43
C ALA A 683 8.94 -4.57 -19.05
N TRP A 684 9.71 -4.84 -17.99
CA TRP A 684 9.43 -4.31 -16.66
C TRP A 684 9.47 -2.79 -16.60
N THR A 685 10.47 -2.16 -17.24
CA THR A 685 10.54 -0.70 -17.34
C THR A 685 9.30 -0.13 -18.00
N ALA A 686 8.80 -0.74 -19.08
CA ALA A 686 7.60 -0.29 -19.78
C ALA A 686 6.33 -0.47 -18.93
N VAL A 687 6.17 -1.61 -18.25
CA VAL A 687 5.03 -1.88 -17.34
C VAL A 687 4.99 -0.86 -16.20
N LEU A 688 6.13 -0.58 -15.57
CA LEU A 688 6.24 0.36 -14.46
C LEU A 688 6.12 1.83 -14.91
N SER A 689 6.61 2.16 -16.11
CA SER A 689 6.54 3.52 -16.67
C SER A 689 5.16 3.87 -17.24
N GLY A 690 4.40 2.86 -17.67
CA GLY A 690 3.05 3.01 -18.21
C GLY A 690 2.02 3.54 -17.21
N LEU A 691 2.39 3.60 -15.93
CA LEU A 691 1.57 4.14 -14.84
C LEU A 691 1.56 5.68 -14.89
N GLN A 692 0.57 6.25 -15.59
CA GLN A 692 0.49 7.68 -15.83
C GLN A 692 -0.70 8.32 -15.10
N LEU A 693 -0.40 9.41 -14.40
CA LEU A 693 -1.36 10.44 -14.07
C LEU A 693 -1.50 11.33 -15.29
N ASN A 694 -2.68 11.39 -15.91
CA ASN A 694 -2.91 12.19 -17.10
C ASN A 694 -3.82 13.38 -16.81
N ASN A 695 -3.35 14.59 -17.12
CA ASN A 695 -4.07 15.85 -16.97
C ASN A 695 -4.75 15.99 -15.59
N TRP A 696 -4.09 15.46 -14.57
CA TRP A 696 -4.63 15.26 -13.24
C TRP A 696 -4.79 16.62 -12.57
N ALA A 697 -6.03 16.98 -12.27
CA ALA A 697 -6.35 18.21 -11.57
C ALA A 697 -6.06 18.06 -10.08
N TYR A 698 -5.32 19.01 -9.52
CA TYR A 698 -5.02 19.07 -8.11
C TYR A 698 -5.06 20.52 -7.63
N ARG A 699 -5.38 20.73 -6.35
CA ARG A 699 -5.30 22.07 -5.74
C ARG A 699 -3.89 22.26 -5.21
N ALA A 700 -3.17 23.25 -5.75
CA ALA A 700 -1.83 23.57 -5.26
C ALA A 700 -1.86 24.30 -3.92
N ASN A 701 -2.93 25.05 -3.67
CA ASN A 701 -3.27 25.77 -2.44
C ASN A 701 -4.80 26.01 -2.41
N ASP A 702 -5.35 26.66 -1.39
CA ASP A 702 -6.81 26.82 -1.23
C ASP A 702 -7.52 27.52 -2.41
N THR A 703 -6.79 28.28 -3.23
CA THR A 703 -7.37 29.12 -4.28
C THR A 703 -6.96 28.72 -5.70
N THR A 704 -5.92 27.91 -5.89
CA THR A 704 -5.33 27.63 -7.21
C THR A 704 -5.41 26.14 -7.58
N ASN A 705 -6.09 25.86 -8.67
CA ASN A 705 -6.06 24.54 -9.31
C ASN A 705 -4.88 24.48 -10.29
N LYS A 706 -4.10 23.41 -10.23
CA LYS A 706 -3.08 23.04 -11.22
C LYS A 706 -3.44 21.71 -11.85
N ARG A 707 -2.88 21.44 -13.02
CA ARG A 707 -2.98 20.15 -13.71
C ARG A 707 -1.57 19.63 -13.99
N THR A 708 -1.34 18.34 -13.78
CA THR A 708 -0.05 17.72 -14.07
C THR A 708 -0.24 16.39 -14.80
N THR A 709 0.71 16.06 -15.66
CA THR A 709 0.80 14.75 -16.31
C THR A 709 2.14 14.13 -15.94
N ARG A 710 2.14 12.97 -15.27
CA ARG A 710 3.34 12.31 -14.78
C ARG A 710 3.27 10.80 -14.97
N GLY A 711 4.28 10.21 -15.60
CA GLY A 711 4.47 8.76 -15.67
C GLY A 711 5.08 8.18 -14.39
N ALA A 712 5.18 6.85 -14.32
CA ALA A 712 5.75 6.11 -13.19
C ALA A 712 5.26 6.61 -11.81
N SER A 713 3.95 6.80 -11.67
CA SER A 713 3.33 7.31 -10.44
C SER A 713 2.55 6.20 -9.72
N PHE A 714 2.94 5.93 -8.47
CA PHE A 714 2.35 4.93 -7.59
C PHE A 714 1.54 5.59 -6.49
N CYS A 715 0.33 5.11 -6.23
CA CYS A 715 -0.60 5.75 -5.30
C CYS A 715 -0.92 4.82 -4.13
N ARG A 716 -0.68 5.30 -2.91
CA ARG A 716 -1.14 4.65 -1.68
C ARG A 716 -2.63 4.87 -1.43
N PHE A 717 -3.13 6.03 -1.82
CA PHE A 717 -4.53 6.44 -1.63
C PHE A 717 -5.25 6.52 -2.99
N PRO A 718 -5.50 5.38 -3.67
CA PRO A 718 -6.12 5.36 -5.00
C PRO A 718 -7.53 5.97 -5.03
N PHE A 719 -8.31 5.91 -3.96
CA PHE A 719 -9.70 6.36 -3.97
C PHE A 719 -9.83 7.88 -3.76
N THR A 720 -9.05 8.45 -2.84
CA THR A 720 -9.11 9.84 -2.35
C THR A 720 -7.99 10.72 -2.89
N GLN A 721 -7.32 10.23 -3.93
CA GLN A 721 -6.12 10.80 -4.53
C GLN A 721 -6.21 12.32 -4.78
N SER A 722 -7.33 12.80 -5.35
CA SER A 722 -7.48 14.21 -5.78
C SER A 722 -7.64 15.16 -4.60
N ALA A 723 -8.33 14.72 -3.56
CA ALA A 723 -8.54 15.48 -2.32
C ALA A 723 -7.24 15.60 -1.50
N ASN A 724 -6.47 14.51 -1.43
CA ASN A 724 -5.20 14.44 -0.69
C ASN A 724 -4.10 15.35 -1.26
N TYR A 725 -4.22 15.82 -2.50
CA TYR A 725 -3.25 16.77 -3.05
C TYR A 725 -3.37 18.17 -2.47
N THR A 726 -4.51 18.50 -1.87
CA THR A 726 -4.78 19.83 -1.33
C THR A 726 -4.14 19.96 0.04
N ALA A 727 -3.31 20.98 0.23
CA ALA A 727 -2.66 21.23 1.52
C ALA A 727 -2.53 22.73 1.76
N ALA A 728 -2.71 23.15 3.01
CA ALA A 728 -2.43 24.53 3.41
C ALA A 728 -0.91 24.77 3.37
N GLU A 729 -0.50 25.99 3.01
CA GLU A 729 0.91 26.35 2.84
C GLU A 729 1.67 26.16 4.15
N SER A 730 2.71 25.32 4.15
CA SER A 730 3.57 25.16 5.32
C SER A 730 4.63 26.25 5.37
N PRO A 731 5.03 26.73 6.55
CA PRO A 731 6.16 27.63 6.67
C PRO A 731 7.43 26.99 6.08
N GLU A 732 8.25 27.78 5.39
CA GLU A 732 9.45 27.30 4.69
C GLU A 732 10.54 26.85 5.67
N TYR A 733 10.69 27.57 6.79
CA TYR A 733 11.65 27.30 7.84
C TYR A 733 11.01 27.52 9.21
N ILE A 734 11.56 26.83 10.23
CA ILE A 734 11.31 27.19 11.62
C ILE A 734 12.62 27.45 12.34
N HIS A 735 12.62 28.51 13.15
CA HIS A 735 13.76 28.93 13.94
C HIS A 735 13.86 28.10 15.23
N SER A 736 14.91 27.28 15.32
CA SER A 736 15.29 26.58 16.54
C SER A 736 16.49 27.26 17.21
N SER A 737 16.80 26.89 18.45
CA SER A 737 18.06 27.28 19.13
C SER A 737 19.32 26.85 18.37
N SER A 738 19.18 25.88 17.46
CA SER A 738 20.24 25.40 16.56
C SER A 738 20.26 26.06 15.18
N GLY A 739 19.40 27.05 14.92
CA GLY A 739 19.26 27.75 13.63
C GLY A 739 17.98 27.37 12.87
N PRO A 740 17.75 27.96 11.67
CA PRO A 740 16.60 27.64 10.83
C PRO A 740 16.70 26.19 10.34
N GLN A 741 15.63 25.42 10.55
CA GLN A 741 15.50 24.07 10.02
C GLN A 741 14.43 24.04 8.93
N ALA A 742 14.74 23.39 7.80
CA ALA A 742 13.79 23.22 6.70
C ALA A 742 12.62 22.32 7.13
N VAL A 743 11.41 22.72 6.77
CA VAL A 743 10.18 21.99 7.09
C VAL A 743 9.76 21.12 5.93
N ALA A 744 9.47 19.85 6.20
CA ALA A 744 8.79 19.00 5.21
C ALA A 744 7.38 19.58 4.96
N PRO A 745 7.04 20.01 3.73
CA PRO A 745 5.77 20.67 3.48
C PRO A 745 4.58 19.77 3.84
N SER A 746 3.44 20.31 4.28
CA SER A 746 2.17 19.59 4.49
C SER A 746 1.79 18.71 3.30
N ALA A 747 2.05 19.19 2.10
CA ALA A 747 1.93 18.45 0.85
C ALA A 747 2.69 17.11 0.87
N PHE A 748 3.86 17.02 1.51
CA PHE A 748 4.63 15.77 1.64
C PHE A 748 3.84 14.69 2.40
N TYR A 749 3.21 15.05 3.52
CA TYR A 749 2.48 14.10 4.36
C TYR A 749 1.04 13.83 3.90
N ARG A 750 0.51 14.60 2.94
CA ARG A 750 -0.81 14.33 2.36
C ARG A 750 -0.73 13.62 1.00
N ARG A 751 0.30 13.91 0.21
CA ARG A 751 0.47 13.32 -1.13
C ARG A 751 0.85 11.85 -0.98
N GLY A 752 -0.16 10.98 -0.89
CA GLY A 752 -0.03 9.52 -0.99
C GLY A 752 0.38 9.04 -2.38
N ILE A 753 1.22 9.81 -3.10
CA ILE A 753 1.73 9.49 -4.43
C ILE A 753 3.25 9.53 -4.42
N ARG A 754 3.85 8.46 -4.94
CA ARG A 754 5.27 8.34 -5.22
C ARG A 754 5.50 8.40 -6.71
N HIS A 755 6.24 9.40 -7.17
CA HIS A 755 6.73 9.47 -8.55
C HIS A 755 8.18 8.96 -8.60
N LEU A 756 8.48 8.09 -9.55
CA LEU A 756 9.85 7.61 -9.80
C LEU A 756 10.44 8.28 -11.04
N LYS A 757 11.70 8.73 -10.93
CA LYS A 757 12.47 9.20 -12.09
C LYS A 757 12.74 8.04 -13.06
N PRO A 758 12.93 8.29 -14.37
CA PRO A 758 13.21 7.22 -15.34
C PRO A 758 14.36 6.28 -14.93
N ASP A 759 15.44 6.83 -14.38
CA ASP A 759 16.58 6.03 -13.91
C ASP A 759 16.21 5.15 -12.70
N GLN A 760 15.35 5.65 -11.80
CA GLN A 760 14.86 4.88 -10.66
C GLN A 760 13.95 3.73 -11.10
N VAL A 761 13.11 3.96 -12.13
CA VAL A 761 12.28 2.90 -12.73
C VAL A 761 13.15 1.83 -13.38
N THR A 762 14.20 2.25 -14.09
CA THR A 762 15.16 1.33 -14.73
C THR A 762 15.89 0.49 -13.68
N LYS A 763 16.43 1.12 -12.62
CA LYS A 763 17.05 0.40 -11.49
C LYS A 763 16.10 -0.57 -10.79
N LEU A 764 14.82 -0.19 -10.64
CA LEU A 764 13.80 -1.08 -10.09
C LEU A 764 13.57 -2.30 -10.98
N ALA A 765 13.45 -2.09 -12.30
CA ALA A 765 13.33 -3.19 -13.27
C ALA A 765 14.56 -4.10 -13.29
N GLU A 766 15.77 -3.54 -13.25
CA GLU A 766 17.04 -4.27 -13.15
C GLU A 766 17.09 -5.13 -11.89
N ALA A 767 16.72 -4.56 -10.73
CA ALA A 767 16.72 -5.27 -9.46
C ALA A 767 15.69 -6.41 -9.42
N ILE A 768 14.50 -6.23 -10.03
CA ILE A 768 13.49 -7.29 -10.17
C ILE A 768 14.05 -8.44 -11.01
N VAL A 769 14.62 -8.14 -12.18
CA VAL A 769 15.17 -9.16 -13.09
C VAL A 769 16.35 -9.88 -12.47
N ALA A 770 17.26 -9.16 -11.81
CA ALA A 770 18.38 -9.75 -11.07
C ALA A 770 17.89 -10.73 -10.00
N GLY A 771 16.91 -10.33 -9.17
CA GLY A 771 16.31 -11.23 -8.17
C GLY A 771 15.67 -12.49 -8.78
N LEU A 772 15.03 -12.37 -9.95
CA LEU A 772 14.46 -13.53 -10.66
C LEU A 772 15.54 -14.49 -11.16
N GLN A 773 16.66 -13.95 -11.68
CA GLN A 773 17.79 -14.73 -12.16
C GLN A 773 18.58 -15.39 -11.02
N ASP A 774 18.79 -14.68 -9.92
CA ASP A 774 19.46 -15.20 -8.72
C ASP A 774 18.67 -16.35 -8.09
N ARG A 775 17.32 -16.25 -8.13
CA ARG A 775 16.43 -17.33 -7.71
C ARG A 775 16.57 -18.59 -8.57
N GLY A 776 16.93 -18.46 -9.85
CA GLY A 776 17.18 -19.59 -10.75
C GLY A 776 15.93 -20.37 -11.19
N ARG A 777 14.72 -19.95 -10.80
CA ARG A 777 13.44 -20.63 -11.08
C ARG A 777 12.25 -19.66 -11.01
N PRO A 778 11.17 -19.90 -11.76
CA PRO A 778 9.99 -19.04 -11.70
C PRO A 778 9.24 -19.12 -10.37
N PHE A 779 8.48 -18.07 -10.07
CA PHE A 779 7.42 -18.11 -9.08
C PHE A 779 6.22 -18.86 -9.63
N MET A 780 5.74 -19.84 -8.86
CA MET A 780 4.65 -20.71 -9.29
C MET A 780 3.27 -20.12 -9.00
N THR A 781 3.17 -19.26 -8.00
CA THR A 781 1.94 -18.62 -7.55
C THR A 781 2.20 -17.15 -7.26
N MET A 782 1.14 -16.36 -7.26
CA MET A 782 1.23 -14.96 -6.87
C MET A 782 1.60 -14.83 -5.39
N GLU A 783 1.07 -15.68 -4.52
CA GLU A 783 1.47 -15.75 -3.11
C GLU A 783 2.99 -15.92 -2.95
N ALA A 784 3.60 -16.83 -3.72
CA ALA A 784 5.04 -17.08 -3.65
C ALA A 784 5.86 -15.86 -4.09
N PHE A 785 5.38 -15.09 -5.08
CA PHE A 785 6.03 -13.86 -5.55
C PHE A 785 5.93 -12.72 -4.53
N LEU A 786 4.79 -12.63 -3.84
CA LEU A 786 4.54 -11.57 -2.85
C LEU A 786 5.21 -11.82 -1.51
N SER A 787 5.53 -13.06 -1.20
CA SER A 787 6.05 -13.49 0.10
C SER A 787 7.57 -13.53 0.12
N ALA A 788 8.16 -13.44 1.32
CA ALA A 788 9.57 -13.74 1.51
C ALA A 788 9.85 -15.24 1.28
N GLU A 789 11.00 -15.56 0.68
CA GLU A 789 11.47 -16.94 0.59
C GLU A 789 11.91 -17.48 1.95
N GLN A 790 11.97 -18.80 2.07
CA GLN A 790 12.52 -19.46 3.25
C GLN A 790 13.94 -18.94 3.48
N ASP A 791 14.23 -18.48 4.72
CA ASP A 791 15.49 -17.84 5.13
C ASP A 791 15.70 -16.36 4.72
N GLN A 792 14.72 -15.72 4.08
CA GLN A 792 14.74 -14.28 3.79
C GLN A 792 13.71 -13.51 4.64
N SER A 793 14.02 -12.25 4.97
CA SER A 793 13.13 -11.36 5.74
C SER A 793 12.24 -10.46 4.87
N LYS A 794 12.48 -10.42 3.55
CA LYS A 794 11.83 -9.55 2.57
C LYS A 794 11.49 -10.34 1.31
N SER A 795 10.43 -9.95 0.61
CA SER A 795 10.12 -10.50 -0.72
C SER A 795 11.07 -9.95 -1.80
N LEU A 796 11.02 -10.54 -3.00
CA LEU A 796 11.80 -10.04 -4.14
C LEU A 796 11.48 -8.58 -4.48
N LEU A 797 10.21 -8.19 -4.46
CA LEU A 797 9.82 -6.80 -4.76
C LEU A 797 10.28 -5.83 -3.68
N GLU A 798 10.27 -6.22 -2.41
CA GLU A 798 10.79 -5.38 -1.32
C GLU A 798 12.30 -5.16 -1.45
N LEU A 799 13.06 -6.22 -1.76
CA LEU A 799 14.50 -6.14 -2.03
C LEU A 799 14.80 -5.27 -3.27
N ALA A 800 13.96 -5.35 -4.30
CA ALA A 800 14.10 -4.54 -5.50
C ALA A 800 13.81 -3.05 -5.23
N ILE A 801 12.79 -2.74 -4.43
CA ILE A 801 12.50 -1.37 -3.97
C ILE A 801 13.68 -0.81 -3.18
N GLU A 802 14.24 -1.58 -2.25
CA GLU A 802 15.39 -1.18 -1.44
C GLU A 802 16.61 -0.89 -2.30
N THR A 803 16.93 -1.79 -3.23
CA THR A 803 18.05 -1.64 -4.17
C THR A 803 17.89 -0.39 -5.05
N ALA A 804 16.66 -0.10 -5.51
CA ALA A 804 16.41 1.01 -6.42
C ALA A 804 16.28 2.38 -5.73
N LEU A 805 15.73 2.42 -4.50
CA LEU A 805 15.27 3.65 -3.86
C LEU A 805 15.84 3.91 -2.45
N ALA A 806 16.43 2.91 -1.80
CA ALA A 806 16.86 3.00 -0.41
C ALA A 806 18.19 2.25 -0.17
N THR A 807 19.23 2.60 -0.93
CA THR A 807 20.56 1.95 -0.84
C THR A 807 21.24 2.08 0.52
N ASP A 808 20.84 3.08 1.31
CA ASP A 808 21.26 3.33 2.69
C ASP A 808 20.20 2.91 3.73
N GLY A 809 19.17 2.18 3.30
CA GLY A 809 18.01 1.80 4.10
C GLY A 809 16.92 2.89 4.20
N ILE A 810 17.12 4.05 3.56
CA ILE A 810 16.24 5.22 3.69
C ILE A 810 15.59 5.57 2.35
N GLN A 811 14.27 5.67 2.32
CA GLN A 811 13.58 6.27 1.17
C GLN A 811 13.58 7.79 1.31
N TYR A 812 13.92 8.49 0.24
CA TYR A 812 13.97 9.95 0.21
C TYR A 812 12.85 10.56 -0.62
N TRP A 813 12.38 11.72 -0.18
CA TRP A 813 11.53 12.62 -0.95
C TRP A 813 12.38 13.71 -1.58
N ASP A 814 12.07 14.02 -2.84
CA ASP A 814 12.71 15.08 -3.60
C ASP A 814 11.78 16.29 -3.68
N PRO A 815 12.15 17.44 -3.08
CA PRO A 815 11.34 18.66 -3.11
C PRO A 815 11.00 19.17 -4.52
N ALA A 816 11.82 18.84 -5.53
CA ALA A 816 11.54 19.20 -6.92
C ALA A 816 10.24 18.56 -7.45
N TRP A 817 9.67 17.58 -6.74
CA TRP A 817 8.36 17.01 -7.06
C TRP A 817 7.20 17.98 -6.92
N GLN A 818 7.37 19.10 -6.20
CA GLN A 818 6.30 20.09 -6.04
C GLN A 818 6.15 21.05 -7.22
N ASN A 819 7.23 21.34 -7.95
CA ASN A 819 7.31 22.48 -8.87
C ASN A 819 7.62 22.11 -10.33
N ASP A 820 7.25 20.90 -10.77
CA ASP A 820 7.38 20.48 -12.18
C ASP A 820 8.79 20.73 -12.80
N CYS A 821 9.85 20.40 -12.04
CA CYS A 821 11.25 20.40 -12.45
C CYS A 821 11.91 21.79 -12.61
N GLU A 822 12.43 22.33 -11.51
CA GLU A 822 13.79 22.84 -11.54
C GLU A 822 14.61 22.11 -10.46
N PRO A 823 15.74 21.46 -10.81
CA PRO A 823 16.64 20.85 -9.84
C PRO A 823 17.42 21.94 -9.10
N GLY A 824 16.73 22.70 -8.26
CA GLY A 824 17.32 23.76 -7.47
C GLY A 824 17.91 23.22 -6.17
N GLY A 825 19.02 22.47 -6.22
CA GLY A 825 19.90 22.15 -5.06
C GLY A 825 19.24 21.70 -3.74
N ALA A 826 17.97 21.27 -3.77
CA ALA A 826 17.17 21.12 -2.57
C ALA A 826 17.56 19.84 -1.83
N THR A 827 17.62 19.92 -0.49
CA THR A 827 18.01 18.79 0.34
C THR A 827 16.95 17.71 0.31
N LEU A 828 17.34 16.46 0.01
CA LEU A 828 16.45 15.31 0.08
C LEU A 828 15.92 15.11 1.50
N ILE A 829 14.63 14.83 1.63
CA ILE A 829 13.97 14.67 2.94
C ILE A 829 13.74 13.17 3.19
N PRO A 830 14.27 12.57 4.27
CA PRO A 830 13.96 11.19 4.65
C PRO A 830 12.47 11.00 4.85
N ILE A 831 11.92 9.92 4.29
CA ILE A 831 10.52 9.54 4.44
C ILE A 831 10.39 8.56 5.60
N ASP A 832 9.44 8.85 6.49
CA ASP A 832 9.11 7.96 7.60
C ASP A 832 8.51 6.65 7.08
N HIS A 833 8.90 5.52 7.69
CA HIS A 833 8.44 4.20 7.27
C HIS A 833 6.91 4.09 7.39
N PHE A 834 6.26 3.60 6.33
CA PHE A 834 4.79 3.57 6.15
C PHE A 834 4.06 4.92 6.21
N ALA A 835 4.76 6.05 6.31
CA ALA A 835 4.13 7.35 6.14
C ALA A 835 3.74 7.60 4.68
N PRO A 836 2.83 8.54 4.40
CA PRO A 836 2.43 8.90 3.05
C PRO A 836 3.65 9.20 2.17
N GLY A 837 3.69 8.55 1.00
CA GLY A 837 4.81 8.68 0.06
C GLY A 837 5.97 7.70 0.27
N PHE A 838 5.99 6.90 1.34
CA PHE A 838 6.86 5.72 1.43
C PHE A 838 6.37 4.69 0.40
N LEU A 839 7.22 4.12 -0.45
CA LEU A 839 6.78 3.12 -1.43
C LEU A 839 6.87 1.70 -0.84
N THR A 840 5.77 0.96 -0.88
CA THR A 840 5.70 -0.45 -0.49
C THR A 840 5.38 -1.35 -1.69
N GLN A 841 5.52 -2.67 -1.50
CA GLN A 841 5.10 -3.65 -2.49
C GLN A 841 3.61 -3.51 -2.83
N ALA A 842 2.74 -3.31 -1.83
CA ALA A 842 1.31 -3.13 -2.03
C ALA A 842 0.97 -1.89 -2.87
N ASP A 843 1.76 -0.81 -2.75
CA ASP A 843 1.58 0.40 -3.57
C ASP A 843 1.87 0.12 -5.06
N ILE A 844 2.86 -0.72 -5.37
CA ILE A 844 3.13 -1.19 -6.75
C ILE A 844 1.99 -2.09 -7.24
N LEU A 845 1.54 -3.05 -6.42
CA LEU A 845 0.45 -3.97 -6.78
C LEU A 845 -0.90 -3.26 -6.94
N SER A 846 -1.13 -2.16 -6.23
CA SER A 846 -2.31 -1.33 -6.42
C SER A 846 -2.36 -0.77 -7.84
N ALA A 847 -1.22 -0.65 -8.52
CA ALA A 847 -1.13 -0.19 -9.89
C ALA A 847 -1.18 -1.34 -10.93
N ILE A 848 -0.44 -2.44 -10.71
CA ILE A 848 -0.27 -3.51 -11.72
C ILE A 848 -0.99 -4.83 -11.39
N GLY A 849 -1.47 -5.01 -10.16
CA GLY A 849 -1.96 -6.28 -9.61
C GLY A 849 -3.14 -6.91 -10.36
N HIS A 850 -3.91 -6.12 -11.11
CA HIS A 850 -5.09 -6.57 -11.85
C HIS A 850 -4.77 -7.28 -13.17
N PHE A 851 -3.56 -7.11 -13.72
CA PHE A 851 -3.17 -7.75 -15.00
C PHE A 851 -1.93 -8.63 -14.92
N ILE A 852 -1.24 -8.68 -13.78
CA ILE A 852 -0.09 -9.57 -13.62
C ILE A 852 -0.51 -11.01 -13.26
N ALA A 853 0.34 -11.98 -13.58
CA ALA A 853 0.19 -13.38 -13.17
C ALA A 853 1.51 -14.16 -13.27
N PRO A 854 1.63 -15.32 -12.60
CA PRO A 854 2.79 -16.20 -12.76
C PRO A 854 2.86 -16.88 -14.14
N ARG A 855 1.77 -16.91 -14.90
CA ARG A 855 1.66 -17.69 -16.14
C ARG A 855 1.18 -16.87 -17.32
N SER A 856 1.52 -17.35 -18.51
CA SER A 856 1.06 -16.79 -19.77
C SER A 856 0.02 -17.66 -20.45
N ASP A 857 -0.87 -17.02 -21.20
CA ASP A 857 -1.95 -17.68 -21.95
C ASP A 857 -1.90 -17.35 -23.45
N THR A 858 -1.00 -16.45 -23.88
CA THR A 858 -0.78 -16.08 -25.28
C THR A 858 0.63 -16.47 -25.69
N PHE A 859 0.73 -17.21 -26.79
CA PHE A 859 2.00 -17.69 -27.33
C PHE A 859 2.09 -17.42 -28.83
N ARG A 860 3.30 -17.11 -29.29
CA ARG A 860 3.63 -17.01 -30.70
C ARG A 860 4.54 -18.17 -31.08
N ILE A 861 4.07 -19.02 -31.99
CA ILE A 861 4.82 -20.16 -32.50
C ILE A 861 5.38 -19.77 -33.86
N ARG A 862 6.70 -19.81 -34.00
CA ARG A 862 7.37 -19.68 -35.30
C ARG A 862 8.00 -21.01 -35.66
N THR A 863 7.71 -21.49 -36.86
CA THR A 863 8.28 -22.74 -37.37
C THR A 863 9.02 -22.50 -38.66
N LYS A 864 10.11 -23.25 -38.85
CA LYS A 864 10.95 -23.20 -40.05
C LYS A 864 11.11 -24.61 -40.58
N ALA A 865 10.87 -24.77 -41.87
CA ALA A 865 11.19 -25.98 -42.59
C ALA A 865 12.21 -25.68 -43.68
N VAL A 866 13.20 -26.56 -43.83
CA VAL A 866 14.18 -26.54 -44.91
C VAL A 866 14.08 -27.86 -45.64
N HIS A 867 13.66 -27.80 -46.91
CA HIS A 867 13.65 -28.94 -47.82
C HIS A 867 14.88 -28.87 -48.71
N GLN A 868 15.72 -29.90 -48.65
CA GLN A 868 16.89 -30.06 -49.51
C GLN A 868 16.66 -31.24 -50.45
N ASN A 869 16.77 -31.00 -51.74
CA ASN A 869 16.82 -32.04 -52.75
C ASN A 869 18.26 -32.57 -52.83
N LEU A 870 18.46 -33.88 -52.61
CA LEU A 870 19.81 -34.46 -52.55
C LEU A 870 20.43 -34.62 -53.94
N ASP A 871 19.62 -34.75 -54.98
CA ASP A 871 20.09 -34.92 -56.36
C ASP A 871 20.55 -33.60 -56.99
N SER A 872 19.85 -32.51 -56.69
CA SER A 872 20.15 -31.17 -57.24
C SER A 872 20.94 -30.28 -56.28
N ASN A 873 21.09 -30.70 -55.02
CA ASN A 873 21.59 -29.92 -53.89
C ASN A 873 20.88 -28.55 -53.71
N GLN A 874 19.66 -28.39 -54.25
CA GLN A 874 18.86 -27.19 -54.05
C GLN A 874 18.15 -27.22 -52.70
N GLN A 875 18.09 -26.06 -52.04
CA GLN A 875 17.43 -25.87 -50.77
C GLN A 875 16.33 -24.82 -50.90
N GLU A 876 15.14 -25.16 -50.43
CA GLU A 876 14.02 -24.24 -50.25
C GLU A 876 13.62 -24.24 -48.79
N HIS A 877 13.34 -23.07 -48.24
CA HIS A 877 12.84 -22.94 -46.87
C HIS A 877 11.54 -22.18 -46.81
N SER A 878 10.80 -22.41 -45.72
CA SER A 878 9.54 -21.72 -45.47
C SER A 878 9.35 -21.52 -43.98
N ILE A 879 8.83 -20.35 -43.62
CA ILE A 879 8.57 -19.97 -42.24
C ILE A 879 7.08 -19.64 -42.09
N ILE A 880 6.43 -20.25 -41.11
CA ILE A 880 5.04 -19.94 -40.74
C ILE A 880 4.99 -19.56 -39.27
N GLU A 881 4.21 -18.52 -38.97
CA GLU A 881 3.99 -17.99 -37.63
C GLU A 881 2.51 -18.08 -37.26
N ALA A 882 2.23 -18.51 -36.04
CA ALA A 882 0.88 -18.54 -35.48
C ALA A 882 0.84 -17.95 -34.09
N VAL A 883 -0.22 -17.19 -33.79
CA VAL A 883 -0.54 -16.74 -32.42
C VAL A 883 -1.62 -17.65 -31.86
N VAL A 884 -1.36 -18.20 -30.69
CA VAL A 884 -2.21 -19.18 -30.02
C VAL A 884 -2.63 -18.63 -28.66
N GLN A 885 -3.92 -18.73 -28.34
CA GLN A 885 -4.53 -18.22 -27.11
C GLN A 885 -5.17 -19.37 -26.31
N ARG A 886 -4.85 -19.47 -25.02
CA ARG A 886 -5.54 -20.32 -24.07
C ARG A 886 -6.90 -19.73 -23.72
N THR A 887 -7.93 -20.57 -23.66
CA THR A 887 -9.30 -20.14 -23.36
C THR A 887 -9.73 -20.61 -21.97
N PRO A 888 -10.75 -20.00 -21.34
CA PRO A 888 -11.27 -20.51 -20.07
C PRO A 888 -11.94 -21.89 -20.21
N LYS A 889 -12.24 -22.36 -21.42
CA LYS A 889 -12.91 -23.66 -21.64
C LYS A 889 -11.97 -24.82 -21.31
N ARG A 890 -12.45 -25.77 -20.51
CA ARG A 890 -11.72 -27.01 -20.20
C ARG A 890 -11.50 -27.85 -21.45
N LEU A 891 -10.36 -28.55 -21.47
CA LEU A 891 -10.10 -29.61 -22.42
C LEU A 891 -10.80 -30.87 -21.90
N VAL A 892 -11.86 -31.32 -22.57
CA VAL A 892 -12.52 -32.59 -22.24
C VAL A 892 -11.78 -33.70 -22.99
N TRP A 893 -11.11 -34.59 -22.25
CA TRP A 893 -10.49 -35.79 -22.81
C TRP A 893 -11.25 -37.02 -22.30
N HIS A 894 -11.64 -37.92 -23.19
CA HIS A 894 -12.32 -39.15 -22.80
C HIS A 894 -11.32 -40.10 -22.14
N GLY A 895 -11.37 -40.25 -20.81
CA GLY A 895 -10.72 -41.35 -20.10
C GLY A 895 -9.45 -41.05 -19.28
N ALA A 896 -9.12 -39.78 -19.00
CA ALA A 896 -8.07 -39.45 -18.05
C ALA A 896 -8.61 -38.49 -16.98
N ASP A 897 -8.17 -38.77 -15.76
CA ASP A 897 -8.73 -38.33 -14.50
C ASP A 897 -8.90 -36.81 -14.36
N THR A 898 -9.83 -36.44 -13.48
CA THR A 898 -10.21 -35.09 -13.05
C THR A 898 -9.08 -34.20 -12.46
N VAL A 899 -7.84 -34.69 -12.49
CA VAL A 899 -6.70 -34.20 -11.69
C VAL A 899 -5.94 -33.05 -12.35
N GLU A 900 -5.77 -33.04 -13.68
CA GLU A 900 -5.05 -31.97 -14.37
C GLU A 900 -6.04 -31.00 -15.02
N ARG A 901 -6.22 -29.81 -14.42
CA ARG A 901 -7.11 -28.73 -14.87
C ARG A 901 -6.67 -28.13 -16.22
N ARG A 902 -6.79 -28.90 -17.30
CA ARG A 902 -6.33 -28.54 -18.64
C ARG A 902 -7.36 -27.69 -19.39
N ARG A 903 -6.87 -26.71 -20.14
CA ARG A 903 -7.70 -25.79 -20.93
C ARG A 903 -7.36 -25.82 -22.40
N LYS A 904 -8.34 -25.45 -23.24
CA LYS A 904 -8.22 -25.48 -24.70
C LYS A 904 -7.45 -24.27 -25.21
N PHE A 905 -6.48 -24.52 -26.09
CA PHE A 905 -5.85 -23.49 -26.93
C PHE A 905 -6.59 -23.31 -28.27
N VAL A 906 -6.63 -22.08 -28.77
CA VAL A 906 -7.19 -21.73 -30.08
C VAL A 906 -6.20 -20.87 -30.87
N ILE A 907 -6.09 -21.12 -32.17
CA ILE A 907 -5.29 -20.29 -33.08
C ILE A 907 -6.04 -18.99 -33.32
N ARG A 908 -5.40 -17.85 -33.02
CA ARG A 908 -5.95 -16.50 -33.27
C ARG A 908 -5.53 -15.95 -34.61
N SER A 909 -4.32 -16.29 -35.06
CA SER A 909 -3.81 -15.90 -36.37
C SER A 909 -2.75 -16.87 -36.86
N ILE A 910 -2.63 -16.97 -38.17
CA ILE A 910 -1.60 -17.76 -38.85
C ILE A 910 -1.16 -17.00 -40.10
N GLN A 911 0.14 -16.94 -40.36
CA GLN A 911 0.70 -16.23 -41.51
C GLN A 911 2.02 -16.85 -41.99
N TRP A 912 2.27 -16.77 -43.28
CA TRP A 912 3.59 -17.06 -43.85
C TRP A 912 4.49 -15.84 -43.66
N VAL A 913 5.72 -16.05 -43.20
CA VAL A 913 6.73 -14.99 -43.15
C VAL A 913 7.42 -14.99 -44.51
N GLU A 914 7.14 -13.97 -45.32
CA GLU A 914 7.83 -13.76 -46.60
C GLU A 914 9.19 -13.11 -46.33
N GLU A 915 10.20 -13.49 -47.13
CA GLU A 915 11.54 -12.87 -47.09
C GLU A 915 11.56 -11.52 -47.79
#